data_AF-A0A9C6X6A3-F1
#
_entry.id   AF-A0A9C6X6A3-F1
#
_cell.length_a   1.000
_cell.length_b   1.000
_cell.length_c   1.000
_cell.angle_alpha   90.00
_cell.angle_beta   90.00
_cell.angle_gamma   90.00
#
_symmetry.space_group_name_H-M   'P 1'
#
loop_
_entity.id
_entity.type
_entity.pdbx_description
1 polymer ?
#
loop_
_entity_poly.entity_id
_entity_poly.type
_entity_poly.pdbx_seq_one_letter_code
_entity_poly.pdbx_strand_id
1 'polypeptide(L)'
;MLKQAYDEDGDFVPFESWRDDKRKAVPHFAYWHTFLILQLTMLQFVRSIRSADFACYVETLDLIMPWFFALDHLNYARWGSVHVRDMANIAQTHPALAAEFRAGRFVGRNSSREFSGMALDQVHEQLNARMKGNSGMIGLTESPDTLLKWLLSGPDVAVVLEKFEEAYGMQQTSDLTLHHNDTAAANAAFRRDVKALRARFLERGNPFLETGEELFNIDSGRVVADKAALQAIMEIEDIGKRQYALFVQERLESDTKSLFDPISKNNFKLMKAATKKKVVTKVASLKNDVFLFSRLWITTHMRKGDMNEFFKHENQALPPSLTLNGTMRTGEKCEIVPALIEHTTAVCLSAFRPTVDAIVIDGAALVNMIHPSATCKTFVEYFASFHNYVEREMRSVSRVDLVFDVYLKDSLKNGTRDKRGEGQRMKVTLNSKLPTSWSKFMRDSQNKEDLFNMLADYLVDKDWNEKVLIVTRQSSCLSSTRQNPGENLTPCSHEEADTRMMLHAASAAANGCPRVLIRTVDSDVVVLAVWTASKVAMDELWLSYGVGKHQKFIAAHEIAKKLGPAKCEVLPAFHILTGCDITSSFGSVGKKTAFDTWMLTPDATEGLQQLSDGRLNEALPLLEKLVIRMYSKKCAETKLNSCRRALFQEGRQITSLPPTQDAFLQHCKRVMREVKVALQSLVPLPDVPSPDKCGWRRSIEGDWEQVWITLPEASKACKQLVSCKCKKPCKPSACSCLKLTKWGCSDLCPCPCPKTVIQNDTDEE
;
A
#
# COMPACT_ATOMS: atom_id res chain seq x y z
N MET A 1 3.92 -31.71 -13.76
CA MET A 1 3.93 -30.27 -13.44
C MET A 1 5.34 -29.72 -13.52
N LEU A 2 6.27 -30.11 -12.65
CA LEU A 2 7.68 -29.70 -12.77
C LEU A 2 8.31 -30.15 -14.10
N LYS A 3 8.15 -31.44 -14.45
CA LYS A 3 8.58 -31.96 -15.76
C LYS A 3 7.92 -31.23 -16.94
N GLN A 4 6.63 -30.93 -16.83
CA GLN A 4 5.91 -30.16 -17.87
C GLN A 4 6.50 -28.75 -18.02
N ALA A 5 6.84 -28.08 -16.92
CA ALA A 5 7.47 -26.76 -16.98
C ALA A 5 8.86 -26.82 -17.64
N TYR A 6 9.63 -27.86 -17.37
CA TYR A 6 10.91 -28.09 -18.05
C TYR A 6 10.71 -28.33 -19.55
N ASP A 7 9.75 -29.17 -19.92
CA ASP A 7 9.45 -29.49 -21.33
C ASP A 7 8.93 -28.24 -22.10
N GLU A 8 8.22 -27.33 -21.42
CA GLU A 8 7.66 -26.09 -22.01
C GLU A 8 8.66 -24.93 -22.11
N ASP A 9 9.67 -24.87 -21.24
CA ASP A 9 10.69 -23.80 -21.26
C ASP A 9 11.60 -23.89 -22.49
N GLY A 10 11.66 -25.06 -23.14
CA GLY A 10 12.30 -25.25 -24.45
C GLY A 10 13.84 -25.17 -24.44
N ASP A 11 14.47 -24.96 -23.29
CA ASP A 11 15.92 -24.86 -23.16
C ASP A 11 16.60 -26.25 -23.18
N PHE A 12 17.67 -26.39 -23.96
CA PHE A 12 18.50 -27.61 -24.05
C PHE A 12 19.49 -27.76 -22.88
N VAL A 13 19.19 -27.21 -21.70
CA VAL A 13 20.03 -27.39 -20.51
C VAL A 13 19.60 -28.62 -19.71
N PRO A 14 20.52 -29.34 -19.05
CA PRO A 14 20.17 -30.46 -18.19
C PRO A 14 19.15 -30.06 -17.10
N PHE A 15 18.18 -30.94 -16.82
CA PHE A 15 17.08 -30.71 -15.87
C PHE A 15 17.53 -30.17 -14.51
N GLU A 16 18.62 -30.69 -13.95
CA GLU A 16 19.15 -30.26 -12.66
C GLU A 16 19.64 -28.80 -12.70
N SER A 17 20.34 -28.42 -13.78
CA SER A 17 20.85 -27.05 -13.95
C SER A 17 19.70 -26.07 -14.15
N TRP A 18 18.73 -26.44 -15.01
CA TRP A 18 17.52 -25.66 -15.22
C TRP A 18 16.76 -25.40 -13.91
N ARG A 19 16.58 -26.45 -13.12
CA ARG A 19 15.86 -26.37 -11.84
C ARG A 19 16.57 -25.42 -10.88
N ASP A 20 17.90 -25.52 -10.78
CA ASP A 20 18.68 -24.69 -9.86
C ASP A 20 18.69 -23.22 -10.30
N ASP A 21 18.72 -22.95 -11.61
CA ASP A 21 18.63 -21.60 -12.17
C ASP A 21 17.25 -20.98 -11.91
N LYS A 22 16.16 -21.71 -12.19
CA LYS A 22 14.79 -21.25 -11.89
C LYS A 22 14.59 -21.04 -10.39
N ARG A 23 15.14 -21.92 -9.55
CA ARG A 23 15.09 -21.79 -8.09
C ARG A 23 15.79 -20.52 -7.60
N LYS A 24 16.90 -20.09 -8.23
CA LYS A 24 17.61 -18.86 -7.85
C LYS A 24 16.97 -17.60 -8.42
N ALA A 25 16.27 -17.70 -9.54
CA ALA A 25 15.70 -16.55 -10.24
C ALA A 25 14.25 -16.24 -9.85
N VAL A 26 13.42 -17.26 -9.58
CA VAL A 26 11.97 -17.10 -9.44
C VAL A 26 11.50 -17.47 -8.03
N PRO A 27 10.99 -16.50 -7.23
CA PRO A 27 10.54 -16.77 -5.87
C PRO A 27 9.41 -17.79 -5.74
N HIS A 28 8.48 -17.80 -6.70
CA HIS A 28 7.39 -18.79 -6.74
C HIS A 28 7.93 -20.21 -6.91
N PHE A 29 8.86 -20.39 -7.85
CA PHE A 29 9.55 -21.66 -8.07
C PHE A 29 10.33 -22.08 -6.82
N ALA A 30 11.11 -21.17 -6.24
CA ALA A 30 11.92 -21.43 -5.05
C ALA A 30 11.07 -21.93 -3.88
N TYR A 31 9.93 -21.27 -3.61
CA TYR A 31 9.00 -21.66 -2.55
C TYR A 31 8.43 -23.06 -2.75
N TRP A 32 7.85 -23.35 -3.93
CA TRP A 32 7.22 -24.65 -4.20
C TRP A 32 8.22 -25.79 -4.32
N HIS A 33 9.41 -25.51 -4.86
CA HIS A 33 10.49 -26.47 -4.87
C HIS A 33 10.95 -26.79 -3.44
N THR A 34 11.18 -25.78 -2.61
CA THR A 34 11.56 -25.96 -1.20
C THR A 34 10.49 -26.74 -0.43
N PHE A 35 9.21 -26.40 -0.62
CA PHE A 35 8.09 -27.13 -0.03
C PHE A 35 8.10 -28.60 -0.45
N LEU A 36 8.30 -28.88 -1.74
CA LEU A 36 8.38 -30.25 -2.25
C LEU A 36 9.55 -31.02 -1.61
N ILE A 37 10.74 -30.43 -1.54
CA ILE A 37 11.90 -31.06 -0.91
C ILE A 37 11.61 -31.36 0.57
N LEU A 38 11.09 -30.40 1.34
CA LEU A 38 10.75 -30.61 2.74
C LEU A 38 9.71 -31.72 2.95
N GLN A 39 8.68 -31.80 2.10
CA GLN A 39 7.69 -32.87 2.15
C GLN A 39 8.32 -34.24 1.84
N LEU A 40 9.20 -34.32 0.83
CA LEU A 40 9.90 -35.55 0.48
C LEU A 40 10.85 -35.99 1.61
N THR A 41 11.60 -35.07 2.21
CA THR A 41 12.47 -35.35 3.37
C THR A 41 11.66 -35.85 4.56
N MET A 42 10.51 -35.25 4.86
CA MET A 42 9.63 -35.73 5.92
C MET A 42 9.08 -37.13 5.64
N LEU A 43 8.66 -37.40 4.39
CA LEU A 43 8.20 -38.73 3.98
C LEU A 43 9.33 -39.77 4.06
N GLN A 44 10.57 -39.39 3.71
CA GLN A 44 11.75 -40.24 3.85
C GLN A 44 12.05 -40.57 5.31
N PHE A 45 11.87 -39.60 6.22
CA PHE A 45 12.02 -39.81 7.67
C PHE A 45 10.94 -40.75 8.22
N VAL A 46 9.69 -40.58 7.80
CA VAL A 46 8.61 -41.51 8.17
C VAL A 46 8.91 -42.90 7.61
N ARG A 47 9.36 -42.99 6.35
CA ARG A 47 9.73 -44.27 5.71
C ARG A 47 10.83 -44.96 6.51
N SER A 48 11.88 -44.26 6.92
CA SER A 48 13.01 -44.87 7.62
C SER A 48 12.59 -45.52 8.93
N ILE A 49 11.72 -44.86 9.71
CA ILE A 49 11.17 -45.42 10.95
C ILE A 49 10.25 -46.61 10.66
N ARG A 50 9.30 -46.45 9.73
CA ARG A 50 8.28 -47.45 9.42
C ARG A 50 8.88 -48.74 8.87
N SER A 51 9.95 -48.62 8.07
CA SER A 51 10.71 -49.74 7.50
C SER A 51 11.85 -50.24 8.39
N ALA A 52 12.13 -49.57 9.51
CA ALA A 52 13.27 -49.84 10.38
C ALA A 52 14.64 -49.75 9.65
N ASP A 53 14.77 -48.80 8.72
CA ASP A 53 16.00 -48.50 7.98
C ASP A 53 16.82 -47.44 8.74
N PHE A 54 17.83 -47.91 9.49
CA PHE A 54 18.66 -47.06 10.33
C PHE A 54 19.55 -46.12 9.51
N ALA A 55 20.09 -46.56 8.36
CA ALA A 55 20.97 -45.73 7.54
C ALA A 55 20.18 -44.54 6.96
N CYS A 56 19.01 -44.82 6.39
CA CYS A 56 18.12 -43.77 5.90
C CYS A 56 17.65 -42.84 7.03
N TYR A 57 17.45 -43.34 8.25
CA TYR A 57 17.07 -42.54 9.41
C TYR A 57 18.14 -41.49 9.76
N VAL A 58 19.40 -41.88 9.83
CA VAL A 58 20.51 -40.97 10.16
C VAL A 58 20.70 -39.93 9.05
N GLU A 59 20.74 -40.37 7.79
CA GLU A 59 20.88 -39.48 6.62
C GLU A 59 19.74 -38.44 6.56
N THR A 60 18.50 -38.88 6.78
CA THR A 60 17.36 -37.96 6.72
C THR A 60 17.35 -36.96 7.88
N LEU A 61 17.78 -37.38 9.08
CA LEU A 61 17.92 -36.46 10.19
C LEU A 61 18.96 -35.37 9.90
N ASP A 62 20.10 -35.74 9.31
CA ASP A 62 21.13 -34.79 8.90
C ASP A 62 20.58 -33.77 7.88
N LEU A 63 19.78 -34.22 6.90
CA LEU A 63 19.09 -33.34 5.94
C LEU A 63 18.06 -32.40 6.59
N ILE A 64 17.46 -32.78 7.73
CA ILE A 64 16.48 -31.96 8.45
C ILE A 64 17.16 -30.89 9.32
N MET A 65 18.36 -31.16 9.86
CA MET A 65 19.02 -30.27 10.83
C MET A 65 19.13 -28.81 10.38
N PRO A 66 19.58 -28.49 9.15
CA PRO A 66 19.62 -27.12 8.64
C PRO A 66 18.32 -26.34 8.83
N TRP A 67 17.17 -27.01 8.66
CA TRP A 67 15.85 -26.38 8.75
C TRP A 67 15.46 -26.03 10.19
N PHE A 68 15.90 -26.82 11.18
CA PHE A 68 15.67 -26.48 12.59
C PHE A 68 16.42 -25.22 13.02
N PHE A 69 17.62 -24.99 12.48
CA PHE A 69 18.34 -23.73 12.67
C PHE A 69 17.64 -22.58 11.95
N ALA A 70 17.34 -22.75 10.67
CA ALA A 70 16.76 -21.68 9.85
C ALA A 70 15.38 -21.20 10.38
N LEU A 71 14.55 -22.11 10.88
CA LEU A 71 13.17 -21.85 11.34
C LEU A 71 13.04 -21.67 12.86
N ASP A 72 14.15 -21.44 13.58
CA ASP A 72 14.18 -21.17 15.02
C ASP A 72 13.63 -22.30 15.92
N HIS A 73 13.68 -23.56 15.45
CA HIS A 73 13.40 -24.74 16.27
C HIS A 73 14.62 -25.12 17.13
N LEU A 74 15.14 -24.15 17.89
CA LEU A 74 16.47 -24.20 18.50
C LEU A 74 16.68 -25.35 19.49
N ASN A 75 15.63 -25.81 20.17
CA ASN A 75 15.72 -26.98 21.05
C ASN A 75 16.02 -28.25 20.26
N TYR A 76 15.34 -28.45 19.13
CA TYR A 76 15.59 -29.55 18.21
C TYR A 76 16.90 -29.36 17.46
N ALA A 77 17.26 -28.12 17.10
CA ALA A 77 18.53 -27.82 16.45
C ALA A 77 19.72 -28.24 17.34
N ARG A 78 19.71 -27.86 18.63
CA ARG A 78 20.78 -28.20 19.58
C ARG A 78 20.89 -29.70 19.81
N TRP A 79 19.83 -30.32 20.31
CA TRP A 79 19.88 -31.74 20.72
C TRP A 79 19.82 -32.70 19.54
N GLY A 80 19.16 -32.30 18.45
CA GLY A 80 19.19 -33.04 17.19
C GLY A 80 20.60 -33.11 16.61
N SER A 81 21.39 -32.03 16.66
CA SER A 81 22.78 -32.04 16.20
C SER A 81 23.65 -33.04 16.97
N VAL A 82 23.47 -33.10 18.31
CA VAL A 82 24.16 -34.09 19.17
C VAL A 82 23.73 -35.50 18.82
N HIS A 83 22.41 -35.72 18.70
CA HIS A 83 21.84 -37.02 18.34
C HIS A 83 22.33 -37.52 16.97
N VAL A 84 22.34 -36.67 15.95
CA VAL A 84 22.84 -37.02 14.60
C VAL A 84 24.31 -37.43 14.66
N ARG A 85 25.16 -36.65 15.34
CA ARG A 85 26.58 -36.99 15.54
C ARG A 85 26.75 -38.35 16.20
N ASP A 86 26.01 -38.61 17.28
CA ASP A 86 26.13 -39.84 18.06
C ASP A 86 25.65 -41.05 17.24
N MET A 87 24.53 -40.91 16.53
CA MET A 87 24.00 -41.97 15.65
C MET A 87 24.91 -42.23 14.44
N ALA A 88 25.53 -41.19 13.87
CA ALA A 88 26.48 -41.35 12.76
C ALA A 88 27.77 -42.07 13.20
N ASN A 89 28.24 -41.81 14.43
CA ASN A 89 29.47 -42.38 14.97
C ASN A 89 29.26 -43.69 15.75
N ILE A 90 28.03 -44.19 15.84
CA ILE A 90 27.69 -45.37 16.65
C ILE A 90 28.45 -46.62 16.20
N ALA A 91 28.73 -46.75 14.91
CA ALA A 91 29.48 -47.88 14.37
C ALA A 91 30.94 -47.93 14.87
N GLN A 92 31.53 -46.77 15.17
CA GLN A 92 32.89 -46.65 15.67
C GLN A 92 32.92 -46.77 17.21
N THR A 93 31.96 -46.13 17.89
CA THR A 93 31.93 -46.06 19.36
C THR A 93 31.31 -47.31 20.00
N HIS A 94 30.28 -47.91 19.37
CA HIS A 94 29.48 -49.01 19.91
C HIS A 94 29.09 -50.00 18.79
N PRO A 95 30.04 -50.76 18.21
CA PRO A 95 29.80 -51.58 17.02
C PRO A 95 28.72 -52.65 17.20
N ALA A 96 28.60 -53.23 18.40
CA ALA A 96 27.55 -54.20 18.72
C ALA A 96 26.15 -53.56 18.66
N LEU A 97 25.98 -52.38 19.26
CA LEU A 97 24.71 -51.64 19.22
C LEU A 97 24.38 -51.19 17.79
N ALA A 98 25.39 -50.77 17.02
CA ALA A 98 25.21 -50.42 15.61
C ALA A 98 24.71 -51.60 14.77
N ALA A 99 25.15 -52.83 15.06
CA ALA A 99 24.64 -54.03 14.38
C ALA A 99 23.15 -54.27 14.70
N GLU A 100 22.75 -54.09 15.96
CA GLU A 100 21.36 -54.22 16.40
C GLU A 100 20.47 -53.15 15.75
N PHE A 101 20.93 -51.90 15.66
CA PHE A 101 20.20 -50.83 15.00
C PHE A 101 20.05 -51.06 13.50
N ARG A 102 21.10 -51.55 12.82
CA ARG A 102 21.03 -51.96 11.42
C ARG A 102 20.09 -53.16 11.19
N ALA A 103 19.92 -54.02 12.20
CA ALA A 103 18.90 -55.07 12.19
C ALA A 103 17.48 -54.53 12.48
N GLY A 104 17.31 -53.21 12.60
CA GLY A 104 16.02 -52.55 12.80
C GLY A 104 15.59 -52.41 14.26
N ARG A 105 16.44 -52.75 15.23
CA ARG A 105 16.11 -52.73 16.67
C ARG A 105 16.23 -51.35 17.33
N PHE A 106 16.09 -50.27 16.55
CA PHE A 106 15.98 -48.90 17.03
C PHE A 106 14.53 -48.36 17.00
N VAL A 107 13.59 -49.13 16.45
CA VAL A 107 12.15 -48.84 16.41
C VAL A 107 11.38 -49.95 17.11
N GLY A 108 10.20 -49.63 17.65
CA GLY A 108 9.29 -50.64 18.19
C GLY A 108 8.24 -51.08 17.17
N ARG A 109 7.69 -52.28 17.37
CA ARG A 109 6.62 -52.86 16.53
C ARG A 109 5.55 -53.50 17.43
N ASN A 110 4.29 -53.15 17.20
CA ASN A 110 3.13 -53.76 17.86
C ASN A 110 2.45 -54.82 16.97
N SER A 111 2.94 -55.03 15.74
CA SER A 111 2.42 -56.01 14.78
C SER A 111 3.54 -56.59 13.93
N SER A 112 3.30 -57.75 13.32
CA SER A 112 4.20 -58.37 12.34
C SER A 112 4.12 -57.76 10.93
N ARG A 113 3.22 -56.79 10.71
CA ARG A 113 3.00 -56.16 9.39
C ARG A 113 4.24 -55.42 8.90
N GLU A 114 4.46 -55.46 7.59
CA GLU A 114 5.44 -54.60 6.94
C GLU A 114 5.09 -53.11 7.15
N PHE A 115 6.12 -52.26 7.14
CA PHE A 115 5.96 -50.81 7.31
C PHE A 115 5.27 -50.39 8.63
N SER A 116 5.33 -51.23 9.68
CA SER A 116 4.67 -50.98 10.96
C SER A 116 5.57 -50.44 12.07
N GLY A 117 6.85 -50.17 11.78
CA GLY A 117 7.80 -49.61 12.75
C GLY A 117 7.34 -48.25 13.30
N MET A 118 7.63 -48.01 14.57
CA MET A 118 7.26 -46.79 15.28
C MET A 118 8.40 -46.31 16.17
N ALA A 119 8.48 -44.99 16.36
CA ALA A 119 9.39 -44.41 17.35
C ALA A 119 9.05 -44.96 18.75
N LEU A 120 10.09 -45.23 19.56
CA LEU A 120 9.91 -45.85 20.88
C LEU A 120 9.00 -45.03 21.81
N ASP A 121 9.07 -43.70 21.72
CA ASP A 121 8.19 -42.80 22.48
C ASP A 121 6.71 -43.01 22.11
N GLN A 122 6.40 -43.14 20.81
CA GLN A 122 5.05 -43.43 20.34
C GLN A 122 4.58 -44.82 20.76
N VAL A 123 5.48 -45.81 20.81
CA VAL A 123 5.19 -47.16 21.33
C VAL A 123 4.86 -47.08 22.81
N HIS A 124 5.67 -46.35 23.59
CA HIS A 124 5.42 -46.12 25.01
C HIS A 124 4.09 -45.38 25.26
N GLU A 125 3.75 -44.38 24.44
CA GLU A 125 2.48 -43.68 24.54
C GLU A 125 1.28 -44.62 24.30
N GLN A 126 1.36 -45.48 23.28
CA GLN A 126 0.33 -46.49 23.01
C GLN A 126 0.21 -47.52 24.15
N LEU A 127 1.34 -47.98 24.71
CA LEU A 127 1.33 -48.90 25.84
C LEU A 127 0.75 -48.23 27.10
N ASN A 128 1.09 -46.97 27.35
CA ASN A 128 0.50 -46.18 28.42
C ASN A 128 -1.01 -45.99 28.24
N ALA A 129 -1.49 -45.82 27.00
CA ALA A 129 -2.92 -45.73 26.71
C ALA A 129 -3.66 -47.03 27.05
N ARG A 130 -3.06 -48.21 26.83
CA ARG A 130 -3.64 -49.50 27.24
C ARG A 130 -3.80 -49.63 28.76
N MET A 131 -2.92 -49.01 29.54
CA MET A 131 -2.99 -49.02 31.00
C MET A 131 -3.93 -47.93 31.58
N LYS A 132 -4.26 -46.89 30.80
CA LYS A 132 -5.10 -45.76 31.21
C LYS A 132 -6.57 -46.04 30.90
N GLY A 133 -7.43 -46.08 31.93
CA GLY A 133 -8.90 -46.09 31.74
C GLY A 133 -9.44 -44.72 31.27
N ASN A 134 -10.75 -44.64 31.00
CA ASN A 134 -11.46 -43.47 30.44
C ASN A 134 -11.27 -42.13 31.19
N SER A 135 -10.78 -42.17 32.44
CA SER A 135 -10.59 -40.99 33.31
C SER A 135 -9.17 -40.42 33.28
N GLY A 136 -8.24 -41.03 32.55
CA GLY A 136 -6.81 -40.70 32.63
C GLY A 136 -6.20 -41.03 34.00
N MET A 137 -4.99 -40.52 34.27
CA MET A 137 -4.28 -40.70 35.56
C MET A 137 -4.63 -39.63 36.61
N ILE A 138 -5.68 -38.84 36.40
CA ILE A 138 -6.02 -37.71 37.27
C ILE A 138 -6.41 -38.26 38.65
N GLY A 139 -5.65 -37.89 39.69
CA GLY A 139 -5.82 -38.34 41.08
C GLY A 139 -4.95 -39.54 41.52
N LEU A 140 -4.32 -40.27 40.59
CA LEU A 140 -3.42 -41.40 40.90
C LEU A 140 -2.01 -40.93 41.30
N THR A 141 -1.57 -39.78 40.81
CA THR A 141 -0.24 -39.20 41.07
C THR A 141 -0.11 -38.49 42.41
N GLU A 142 -1.21 -38.32 43.15
CA GLU A 142 -1.23 -37.67 44.47
C GLU A 142 -0.92 -38.65 45.62
N SER A 143 -0.91 -39.96 45.34
CA SER A 143 -0.54 -41.02 46.29
C SER A 143 0.56 -41.90 45.68
N PRO A 144 1.81 -41.82 46.20
CA PRO A 144 2.94 -42.63 45.74
C PRO A 144 2.64 -44.14 45.76
N ASP A 145 1.92 -44.63 46.77
CA ASP A 145 1.56 -46.06 46.90
C ASP A 145 0.54 -46.52 45.85
N THR A 146 -0.42 -45.65 45.50
CA THR A 146 -1.43 -45.95 44.48
C THR A 146 -0.79 -45.93 43.10
N LEU A 147 0.10 -44.97 42.83
CA LEU A 147 0.92 -44.93 41.63
C LEU A 147 1.82 -46.17 41.52
N LEU A 148 2.51 -46.56 42.59
CA LEU A 148 3.38 -47.74 42.61
C LEU A 148 2.59 -49.03 42.36
N LYS A 149 1.43 -49.20 43.00
CA LYS A 149 0.54 -50.35 42.74
C LYS A 149 0.11 -50.40 41.29
N TRP A 150 -0.33 -49.28 40.72
CA TRP A 150 -0.73 -49.20 39.31
C TRP A 150 0.45 -49.48 38.35
N LEU A 151 1.64 -48.98 38.66
CA LEU A 151 2.84 -49.18 37.83
C LEU A 151 3.33 -50.63 37.84
N LEU A 152 3.15 -51.34 38.97
CA LEU A 152 3.53 -52.74 39.11
C LEU A 152 2.44 -53.69 38.56
N SER A 153 1.16 -53.43 38.82
CA SER A 153 0.08 -54.35 38.43
C SER A 153 -0.52 -54.07 37.05
N GLY A 154 -0.41 -52.83 36.55
CA GLY A 154 -0.95 -52.41 35.25
C GLY A 154 -0.47 -53.26 34.07
N PRO A 155 0.85 -53.52 33.93
CA PRO A 155 1.37 -54.39 32.88
C PRO A 155 0.81 -55.82 32.96
N ASP A 156 0.73 -56.40 34.17
CA ASP A 156 0.21 -57.76 34.36
C ASP A 156 -1.28 -57.84 34.03
N VAL A 157 -2.07 -56.84 34.42
CA VAL A 157 -3.50 -56.75 34.08
C VAL A 157 -3.70 -56.59 32.57
N ALA A 158 -2.89 -55.77 31.90
CA ALA A 158 -2.93 -55.62 30.45
C ALA A 158 -2.63 -56.95 29.72
N VAL A 159 -1.64 -57.71 30.20
CA VAL A 159 -1.30 -59.05 29.67
C VAL A 159 -2.43 -60.05 29.88
N VAL A 160 -3.10 -60.03 31.03
CA VAL A 160 -4.25 -60.91 31.31
C VAL A 160 -5.43 -60.57 30.40
N LEU A 161 -5.71 -59.28 30.19
CA LEU A 161 -6.76 -58.82 29.28
C LEU A 161 -6.48 -59.21 27.82
N GLU A 162 -5.24 -59.03 27.36
CA GLU A 162 -4.84 -59.40 26.00
C GLU A 162 -4.98 -60.92 25.77
N LYS A 163 -4.51 -61.74 26.72
CA LYS A 163 -4.69 -63.21 26.67
C LYS A 163 -6.16 -63.62 26.72
N PHE A 164 -6.99 -62.90 27.46
CA PHE A 164 -8.43 -63.14 27.51
C PHE A 164 -9.07 -62.81 26.15
N GLU A 165 -8.76 -61.67 25.54
CA GLU A 165 -9.27 -61.29 24.22
C GLU A 165 -8.84 -62.28 23.11
N GLU A 166 -7.58 -62.75 23.15
CA GLU A 166 -7.07 -63.78 22.24
C GLU A 166 -7.81 -65.12 22.40
N ALA A 167 -8.00 -65.59 23.64
CA ALA A 167 -8.65 -66.88 23.93
C ALA A 167 -10.12 -66.95 23.45
N TYR A 168 -10.80 -65.81 23.38
CA TYR A 168 -12.18 -65.71 22.92
C TYR A 168 -12.32 -65.20 21.48
N GLY A 169 -11.22 -65.11 20.73
CA GLY A 169 -11.23 -64.73 19.31
C GLY A 169 -11.72 -63.30 19.06
N MET A 170 -11.59 -62.41 20.05
CA MET A 170 -12.03 -61.02 19.96
C MET A 170 -11.06 -60.14 19.15
N GLN A 171 -9.87 -60.66 18.81
CA GLN A 171 -8.93 -60.02 17.91
C GLN A 171 -9.07 -60.54 16.47
N GLN A 172 -9.24 -59.64 15.50
CA GLN A 172 -9.22 -59.99 14.08
C GLN A 172 -7.79 -60.41 13.66
N THR A 173 -7.51 -61.70 13.69
CA THR A 173 -6.33 -62.29 13.03
C THR A 173 -6.54 -62.29 11.51
N SER A 174 -6.40 -61.10 10.90
CA SER A 174 -6.13 -61.05 9.46
C SER A 174 -4.65 -61.30 9.27
N ASP A 175 -4.34 -62.45 8.66
CA ASP A 175 -3.02 -62.96 8.25
C ASP A 175 -2.38 -62.11 7.13
N LEU A 176 -2.52 -60.78 7.24
CA LEU A 176 -2.04 -59.82 6.28
C LEU A 176 -0.66 -59.35 6.72
N THR A 177 0.36 -59.75 5.96
CA THR A 177 1.72 -59.17 6.05
C THR A 177 1.73 -57.69 5.65
N LEU A 178 0.73 -57.24 4.90
CA LEU A 178 0.64 -55.88 4.38
C LEU A 178 0.16 -54.86 5.43
N HIS A 179 0.62 -53.63 5.30
CA HIS A 179 0.23 -52.49 6.14
C HIS A 179 -1.28 -52.22 6.04
N HIS A 180 -1.93 -51.76 7.13
CA HIS A 180 -3.39 -51.54 7.18
C HIS A 180 -3.94 -50.53 6.16
N ASN A 181 -3.09 -49.64 5.65
CA ASN A 181 -3.43 -48.70 4.58
C ASN A 181 -3.09 -49.19 3.17
N ASP A 182 -2.49 -50.38 3.01
CA ASP A 182 -2.20 -50.96 1.70
C ASP A 182 -3.37 -51.82 1.22
N THR A 183 -4.47 -51.14 0.91
CA THR A 183 -5.69 -51.75 0.37
C THR A 183 -6.00 -51.18 -1.01
N ALA A 184 -6.67 -51.95 -1.86
CA ALA A 184 -7.11 -51.48 -3.18
C ALA A 184 -7.97 -50.20 -3.08
N ALA A 185 -8.80 -50.10 -2.03
CA ALA A 185 -9.65 -48.94 -1.77
C ALA A 185 -8.83 -47.69 -1.41
N ALA A 186 -7.85 -47.82 -0.50
CA ALA A 186 -6.97 -46.71 -0.12
C ALA A 186 -6.11 -46.24 -1.31
N ASN A 187 -5.56 -47.17 -2.10
CA ASN A 187 -4.80 -46.87 -3.30
C ASN A 187 -5.65 -46.16 -4.37
N ALA A 188 -6.91 -46.58 -4.56
CA ALA A 188 -7.85 -45.92 -5.47
C ALA A 188 -8.22 -44.51 -5.01
N ALA A 189 -8.45 -44.31 -3.71
CA ALA A 189 -8.70 -42.99 -3.12
C ALA A 189 -7.51 -42.05 -3.31
N PHE A 190 -6.29 -42.50 -2.97
CA PHE A 190 -5.07 -41.72 -3.15
C PHE A 190 -4.87 -41.26 -4.61
N ARG A 191 -5.02 -42.18 -5.59
CA ARG A 191 -4.91 -41.83 -7.02
C ARG A 191 -5.97 -40.81 -7.46
N ARG A 192 -7.19 -40.91 -6.92
CA ARG A 192 -8.27 -39.95 -7.19
C ARG A 192 -7.90 -38.56 -6.66
N ASP A 193 -7.42 -38.49 -5.42
CA ASP A 193 -7.07 -37.23 -4.76
C ASP A 193 -5.87 -36.56 -5.43
N VAL A 194 -4.85 -37.33 -5.85
CA VAL A 194 -3.71 -36.81 -6.63
C VAL A 194 -4.17 -36.24 -7.98
N LYS A 195 -5.08 -36.93 -8.69
CA LYS A 195 -5.63 -36.42 -9.95
C LYS A 195 -6.43 -35.14 -9.74
N ALA A 196 -7.28 -35.09 -8.71
CA ALA A 196 -8.07 -33.91 -8.37
C ALA A 196 -7.16 -32.72 -8.00
N LEU A 197 -6.14 -32.95 -7.18
CA LEU A 197 -5.16 -31.93 -6.81
C LEU A 197 -4.43 -31.40 -8.04
N ARG A 198 -3.88 -32.29 -8.88
CA ARG A 198 -3.21 -31.89 -10.13
C ARG A 198 -4.11 -31.07 -11.04
N ALA A 199 -5.37 -31.49 -11.23
CA ALA A 199 -6.33 -30.76 -12.05
C ALA A 199 -6.56 -29.34 -11.51
N ARG A 200 -6.66 -29.17 -10.18
CA ARG A 200 -6.80 -27.84 -9.56
C ARG A 200 -5.58 -26.95 -9.77
N PHE A 201 -4.37 -27.49 -9.66
CA PHE A 201 -3.17 -26.71 -9.96
C PHE A 201 -3.11 -26.29 -11.43
N LEU A 202 -3.46 -27.18 -12.37
CA LEU A 202 -3.45 -26.85 -13.80
C LEU A 202 -4.53 -25.82 -14.17
N GLU A 203 -5.73 -25.91 -13.58
CA GLU A 203 -6.80 -24.92 -13.74
C GLU A 203 -6.36 -23.52 -13.26
N ARG A 204 -5.57 -23.45 -12.18
CA ARG A 204 -5.16 -22.20 -11.53
C ARG A 204 -3.81 -21.65 -12.02
N GLY A 205 -3.09 -22.41 -12.83
CA GLY A 205 -1.73 -22.09 -13.27
C GLY A 205 -0.68 -22.96 -12.59
N ASN A 206 0.20 -23.57 -13.38
CA ASN A 206 1.31 -24.36 -12.89
C ASN A 206 2.31 -23.45 -12.16
N PRO A 207 2.57 -23.62 -10.85
CA PRO A 207 3.49 -22.77 -10.09
C PRO A 207 4.92 -22.77 -10.62
N PHE A 208 5.32 -23.81 -11.36
CA PHE A 208 6.66 -23.91 -11.94
C PHE A 208 6.80 -23.21 -13.31
N LEU A 209 5.70 -22.69 -13.88
CA LEU A 209 5.70 -21.87 -15.10
C LEU A 209 5.71 -20.36 -14.80
N GLU A 210 5.66 -19.98 -13.53
CA GLU A 210 5.68 -18.58 -13.14
C GLU A 210 7.07 -17.97 -13.37
N THR A 211 7.09 -16.73 -13.86
CA THR A 211 8.33 -15.98 -14.15
C THR A 211 8.43 -14.67 -13.37
N GLY A 212 7.39 -14.33 -12.60
CA GLY A 212 7.32 -13.08 -11.85
C GLY A 212 8.15 -13.06 -10.57
N GLU A 213 8.41 -11.85 -10.08
CA GLU A 213 9.15 -11.59 -8.83
C GLU A 213 8.26 -11.67 -7.56
N GLU A 214 6.95 -11.88 -7.71
CA GLU A 214 5.99 -11.92 -6.61
C GLU A 214 5.62 -13.37 -6.22
N LEU A 215 5.50 -13.63 -4.92
CA LEU A 215 4.92 -14.88 -4.41
C LEU A 215 3.44 -14.68 -4.08
N PHE A 216 2.58 -15.46 -4.74
CA PHE A 216 1.14 -15.37 -4.55
C PHE A 216 0.51 -16.74 -4.24
N ASN A 217 -0.61 -16.69 -3.52
CA ASN A 217 -1.43 -17.84 -3.24
C ASN A 217 -2.17 -18.29 -4.51
N ILE A 218 -1.97 -19.53 -4.95
CA ILE A 218 -2.48 -20.06 -6.23
C ILE A 218 -4.01 -20.01 -6.33
N ASP A 219 -4.73 -20.27 -5.24
CA ASP A 219 -6.20 -20.26 -5.30
C ASP A 219 -6.76 -18.84 -5.32
N SER A 220 -6.25 -17.96 -4.46
CA SER A 220 -6.78 -16.62 -4.27
C SER A 220 -6.12 -15.54 -5.12
N GLY A 221 -4.97 -15.81 -5.74
CA GLY A 221 -4.16 -14.83 -6.49
C GLY A 221 -3.49 -13.74 -5.63
N ARG A 222 -3.67 -13.77 -4.30
CA ARG A 222 -3.16 -12.74 -3.38
C ARG A 222 -1.65 -12.86 -3.21
N VAL A 223 -0.92 -11.75 -3.26
CA VAL A 223 0.49 -11.72 -2.91
C VAL A 223 0.65 -11.91 -1.41
N VAL A 224 1.50 -12.85 -1.01
CA VAL A 224 1.62 -13.33 0.37
C VAL A 224 2.94 -12.95 1.04
N ALA A 225 3.94 -12.52 0.27
CA ALA A 225 5.27 -12.17 0.77
C ALA A 225 5.67 -10.75 0.32
N ASP A 226 6.28 -9.99 1.23
CA ASP A 226 6.97 -8.72 0.89
C ASP A 226 8.43 -9.00 0.46
N LYS A 227 9.17 -7.96 0.07
CA LYS A 227 10.56 -8.13 -0.40
C LYS A 227 11.48 -8.81 0.62
N ALA A 228 11.31 -8.52 1.91
CA ALA A 228 12.11 -9.13 2.96
C ALA A 228 11.75 -10.62 3.14
N ALA A 229 10.46 -10.94 3.08
CA ALA A 229 9.97 -12.32 3.09
C ALA A 229 10.45 -13.12 1.88
N LEU A 230 10.43 -12.52 0.68
CA LEU A 230 10.94 -13.14 -0.54
C LEU A 230 12.43 -13.44 -0.41
N GLN A 231 13.24 -12.46 0.01
CA GLN A 231 14.66 -12.67 0.22
C GLN A 231 14.93 -13.79 1.24
N ALA A 232 14.18 -13.81 2.36
CA ALA A 232 14.28 -14.88 3.34
C ALA A 232 13.98 -16.25 2.71
N ILE A 233 12.90 -16.39 1.92
CA ILE A 233 12.55 -17.65 1.24
C ILE A 233 13.66 -18.11 0.29
N MET A 234 14.32 -17.18 -0.42
CA MET A 234 15.39 -17.52 -1.36
C MET A 234 16.65 -18.02 -0.65
N GLU A 235 16.98 -17.45 0.51
CA GLU A 235 18.25 -17.70 1.21
C GLU A 235 18.14 -18.71 2.38
N ILE A 236 16.93 -19.07 2.79
CA ILE A 236 16.68 -19.81 4.05
C ILE A 236 17.44 -21.13 4.16
N GLU A 237 17.55 -21.88 3.06
CA GLU A 237 18.27 -23.17 3.06
C GLU A 237 19.77 -22.98 3.30
N ASP A 238 20.38 -22.01 2.62
CA ASP A 238 21.81 -21.71 2.74
C ASP A 238 22.16 -21.11 4.10
N ILE A 239 21.25 -20.32 4.67
CA ILE A 239 21.39 -19.83 6.05
C ILE A 239 21.35 -21.00 7.04
N GLY A 240 20.38 -21.90 6.90
CA GLY A 240 20.27 -23.09 7.74
C GLY A 240 21.50 -24.00 7.69
N LYS A 241 21.99 -24.29 6.47
CA LYS A 241 23.19 -25.13 6.27
C LYS A 241 24.43 -24.52 6.93
N ARG A 242 24.64 -23.21 6.73
CA ARG A 242 25.77 -22.49 7.36
C ARG A 242 25.67 -22.49 8.87
N GLN A 243 24.48 -22.25 9.43
CA GLN A 243 24.26 -22.25 10.87
C GLN A 243 24.48 -23.63 11.49
N TYR A 244 24.01 -24.69 10.83
CA TYR A 244 24.23 -26.05 11.28
C TYR A 244 25.72 -26.41 11.25
N ALA A 245 26.41 -26.20 10.13
CA ALA A 245 27.83 -26.48 9.99
C ALA A 245 28.68 -25.72 11.02
N LEU A 246 28.39 -24.43 11.23
CA LEU A 246 29.06 -23.61 12.22
C LEU A 246 28.82 -24.14 13.65
N PHE A 247 27.59 -24.55 13.96
CA PHE A 247 27.26 -25.12 15.27
C PHE A 247 28.04 -26.41 15.55
N VAL A 248 28.10 -27.32 14.56
CA VAL A 248 28.87 -28.57 14.65
C VAL A 248 30.35 -28.26 14.87
N GLN A 249 30.92 -27.39 14.04
CA GLN A 249 32.32 -27.00 14.13
C GLN A 249 32.67 -26.37 15.48
N GLU A 250 31.93 -25.35 15.91
CA GLU A 250 32.26 -24.57 17.11
C GLU A 250 32.01 -25.35 18.41
N ARG A 251 31.01 -26.24 18.45
CA ARG A 251 30.53 -26.85 19.71
C ARG A 251 30.72 -28.35 19.82
N LEU A 252 30.77 -29.08 18.69
CA LEU A 252 30.88 -30.54 18.70
C LEU A 252 32.27 -31.02 18.29
N GLU A 253 32.99 -30.26 17.48
CA GLU A 253 34.34 -30.61 16.99
C GLU A 253 35.45 -29.85 17.72
N SER A 254 35.40 -28.52 17.73
CA SER A 254 36.48 -27.67 18.28
C SER A 254 36.30 -27.27 19.75
N ASP A 255 35.10 -27.49 20.31
CA ASP A 255 34.72 -27.09 21.69
C ASP A 255 35.09 -25.63 22.04
N THR A 256 35.01 -24.74 21.04
CA THR A 256 35.31 -23.31 21.18
C THR A 256 34.18 -22.52 21.83
N LYS A 257 32.95 -23.08 21.83
CA LYS A 257 31.77 -22.55 22.52
C LYS A 257 31.03 -23.66 23.27
N SER A 258 30.39 -23.31 24.39
CA SER A 258 29.62 -24.28 25.17
C SER A 258 28.37 -24.72 24.41
N LEU A 259 28.03 -26.01 24.52
CA LEU A 259 26.79 -26.56 23.98
C LEU A 259 25.54 -25.82 24.51
N PHE A 260 25.59 -25.33 25.74
CA PHE A 260 24.47 -24.68 26.42
C PHE A 260 24.33 -23.19 26.08
N ASP A 261 25.31 -22.59 25.41
CA ASP A 261 25.25 -21.17 25.05
C ASP A 261 24.02 -20.89 24.18
N PRO A 262 23.38 -19.71 24.31
CA PRO A 262 22.24 -19.32 23.49
C PRO A 262 22.56 -19.44 21.99
N ILE A 263 21.56 -19.87 21.22
CA ILE A 263 21.59 -19.85 19.75
C ILE A 263 20.74 -18.65 19.32
N SER A 264 21.29 -17.80 18.46
CA SER A 264 20.58 -16.62 17.95
C SER A 264 19.40 -17.03 17.08
N LYS A 265 18.27 -16.33 17.24
CA LYS A 265 17.08 -16.52 16.39
C LYS A 265 17.17 -15.70 15.11
N ASN A 266 16.70 -16.26 14.01
CA ASN A 266 16.58 -15.61 12.72
C ASN A 266 15.34 -14.72 12.63
N ASN A 267 14.22 -15.12 13.23
CA ASN A 267 12.92 -14.43 13.20
C ASN A 267 12.44 -14.06 11.77
N PHE A 268 12.66 -14.96 10.79
CA PHE A 268 12.20 -14.72 9.43
C PHE A 268 10.68 -14.53 9.37
N LYS A 269 10.26 -13.45 8.70
CA LYS A 269 8.86 -13.24 8.35
C LYS A 269 8.64 -13.78 6.94
N LEU A 270 8.22 -15.03 6.83
CA LEU A 270 8.03 -15.69 5.53
C LEU A 270 6.73 -15.26 4.82
N MET A 271 5.83 -14.56 5.52
CA MET A 271 4.54 -14.07 5.01
C MET A 271 4.25 -12.66 5.55
N LYS A 272 3.45 -11.88 4.79
CA LYS A 272 3.10 -10.49 5.10
C LYS A 272 2.32 -10.39 6.43
N ALA A 273 2.85 -9.64 7.39
CA ALA A 273 2.18 -9.33 8.67
C ALA A 273 1.53 -7.93 8.64
N ALA A 274 0.33 -7.79 9.21
CA ALA A 274 -0.40 -6.52 9.25
C ALA A 274 0.32 -5.47 10.11
N THR A 275 0.63 -4.30 9.55
CA THR A 275 1.31 -3.20 10.27
C THR A 275 0.28 -2.16 10.74
N LYS A 276 0.24 -1.83 12.04
CA LYS A 276 -0.60 -0.72 12.57
C LYS A 276 0.25 0.56 12.69
N LYS A 277 -0.04 1.60 11.89
CA LYS A 277 0.55 2.94 12.09
C LYS A 277 -0.17 3.67 13.24
N LYS A 278 0.59 4.31 14.15
CA LYS A 278 0.07 5.15 15.25
C LYS A 278 -0.26 6.55 14.71
N VAL A 279 -1.50 7.01 14.89
CA VAL A 279 -1.93 8.37 14.54
C VAL A 279 -1.72 9.32 15.72
N VAL A 280 -1.10 10.48 15.49
CA VAL A 280 -0.96 11.56 16.49
C VAL A 280 -2.27 12.34 16.60
N THR A 281 -2.80 12.48 17.81
CA THR A 281 -4.16 12.99 18.08
C THR A 281 -4.27 14.52 18.10
N LYS A 282 -5.40 15.05 17.58
CA LYS A 282 -5.79 16.48 17.50
C LYS A 282 -5.67 17.28 18.82
N VAL A 283 -5.74 16.60 19.97
CA VAL A 283 -5.69 17.21 21.31
C VAL A 283 -4.32 17.82 21.64
N ALA A 284 -3.22 17.25 21.14
CA ALA A 284 -1.88 17.73 21.45
C ALA A 284 -1.58 19.11 20.79
N SER A 285 -2.04 19.31 19.56
CA SER A 285 -1.84 20.56 18.81
C SER A 285 -2.55 21.75 19.46
N LEU A 286 -3.81 21.59 19.88
CA LEU A 286 -4.58 22.65 20.55
C LEU A 286 -3.94 23.10 21.88
N LYS A 287 -3.38 22.16 22.66
CA LYS A 287 -2.68 22.48 23.90
C LYS A 287 -1.42 23.32 23.66
N ASN A 288 -0.71 23.07 22.57
CA ASN A 288 0.48 23.83 22.19
C ASN A 288 0.14 25.27 21.79
N ASP A 289 -0.95 25.48 21.04
CA ASP A 289 -1.38 26.83 20.66
C ASP A 289 -1.80 27.66 21.88
N VAL A 290 -2.60 27.07 22.79
CA VAL A 290 -2.99 27.74 24.05
C VAL A 290 -1.75 28.15 24.86
N PHE A 291 -0.74 27.29 24.95
CA PHE A 291 0.52 27.60 25.63
C PHE A 291 1.33 28.68 24.91
N LEU A 292 1.32 28.72 23.59
CA LEU A 292 2.04 29.74 22.81
C LEU A 292 1.38 31.12 22.97
N PHE A 293 0.06 31.20 23.01
CA PHE A 293 -0.67 32.46 23.19
C PHE A 293 -0.58 33.01 24.61
N SER A 294 -0.63 32.15 25.64
CA SER A 294 -0.38 32.61 27.01
C SER A 294 1.04 33.18 27.14
N ARG A 295 2.02 32.57 26.46
CA ARG A 295 3.39 33.12 26.37
C ARG A 295 3.44 34.45 25.64
N LEU A 296 2.78 34.55 24.49
CA LEU A 296 2.72 35.80 23.72
C LEU A 296 2.17 36.93 24.59
N TRP A 297 1.03 36.72 25.24
CA TRP A 297 0.41 37.70 26.13
C TRP A 297 1.35 38.16 27.25
N ILE A 298 2.00 37.23 27.95
CA ILE A 298 2.96 37.60 29.01
C ILE A 298 4.13 38.42 28.43
N THR A 299 4.62 38.05 27.25
CA THR A 299 5.79 38.71 26.65
C THR A 299 5.50 40.05 25.99
N THR A 300 4.28 40.29 25.50
CA THR A 300 3.88 41.61 25.01
C THR A 300 3.86 42.63 26.15
N HIS A 301 3.44 42.24 27.34
CA HIS A 301 3.41 43.11 28.53
C HIS A 301 4.79 43.34 29.15
N MET A 302 5.66 42.32 29.16
CA MET A 302 6.95 42.43 29.86
C MET A 302 8.12 42.82 28.94
N ARG A 303 8.08 42.38 27.68
CA ARG A 303 9.23 42.42 26.74
C ARG A 303 8.92 43.12 25.43
N LYS A 304 7.84 43.91 25.36
CA LYS A 304 7.37 44.60 24.14
C LYS A 304 7.37 43.65 22.91
N GLY A 305 6.75 42.48 23.06
CA GLY A 305 6.63 41.50 21.99
C GLY A 305 6.09 42.11 20.69
N ASP A 306 6.81 41.89 19.58
CA ASP A 306 6.40 42.39 18.27
C ASP A 306 5.31 41.49 17.67
N MET A 307 4.07 41.99 17.69
CA MET A 307 2.91 41.31 17.11
C MET A 307 3.03 41.19 15.58
N ASN A 308 3.70 42.14 14.90
CA ASN A 308 3.92 42.04 13.46
C ASN A 308 4.87 40.89 13.15
N GLU A 309 5.95 40.77 13.93
CA GLU A 309 6.87 39.66 13.78
C GLU A 309 6.17 38.33 14.06
N PHE A 310 5.41 38.21 15.15
CA PHE A 310 4.69 36.98 15.49
C PHE A 310 3.80 36.47 14.34
N PHE A 311 2.98 37.34 13.74
CA PHE A 311 2.05 36.95 12.68
C PHE A 311 2.69 36.70 11.30
N LYS A 312 3.99 36.98 11.12
CA LYS A 312 4.75 36.53 9.94
C LYS A 312 5.08 35.03 9.99
N HIS A 313 5.05 34.42 11.18
CA HIS A 313 5.42 33.02 11.38
C HIS A 313 4.19 32.14 11.64
N GLU A 314 4.27 30.88 11.23
CA GLU A 314 3.29 29.88 11.66
C GLU A 314 3.60 29.39 13.08
N ASN A 315 2.57 29.05 13.83
CA ASN A 315 2.73 28.53 15.19
C ASN A 315 3.38 27.13 15.22
N GLN A 316 3.19 26.37 14.15
CA GLN A 316 3.59 24.98 14.00
C GLN A 316 4.09 24.76 12.57
N ALA A 317 4.94 23.75 12.36
CA ALA A 317 5.47 23.40 11.04
C ALA A 317 4.40 23.13 9.96
N LEU A 318 3.18 22.77 10.38
CA LEU A 318 2.04 22.48 9.51
C LEU A 318 0.99 23.60 9.63
N PRO A 319 0.87 24.51 8.63
CA PRO A 319 -0.08 25.62 8.67
C PRO A 319 -1.52 25.11 8.74
N PRO A 320 -2.31 25.47 9.78
CA PRO A 320 -3.70 25.03 9.88
C PRO A 320 -4.58 25.52 8.73
N SER A 321 -4.23 26.62 8.07
CA SER A 321 -4.96 27.11 6.90
C SER A 321 -4.81 26.24 5.65
N LEU A 322 -3.77 25.40 5.58
CA LEU A 322 -3.46 24.56 4.41
C LEU A 322 -3.36 23.07 4.75
N THR A 323 -3.29 22.69 6.03
CA THR A 323 -3.14 21.31 6.50
C THR A 323 -4.24 20.88 7.45
N LEU A 324 -4.60 19.60 7.43
CA LEU A 324 -5.51 18.95 8.38
C LEU A 324 -4.97 17.54 8.68
N ASN A 325 -4.78 17.23 9.97
CA ASN A 325 -4.28 15.94 10.45
C ASN A 325 -2.96 15.49 9.79
N GLY A 326 -2.00 16.42 9.61
CA GLY A 326 -0.69 16.07 9.04
C GLY A 326 -0.64 16.06 7.50
N THR A 327 -1.75 16.37 6.82
CA THR A 327 -1.84 16.24 5.36
C THR A 327 -2.48 17.47 4.70
N MET A 328 -2.36 17.60 3.37
CA MET A 328 -3.08 18.63 2.59
C MET A 328 -4.57 18.65 2.95
N ARG A 329 -5.12 19.86 3.15
CA ARG A 329 -6.56 20.06 3.33
C ARG A 329 -7.30 19.72 2.04
N THR A 330 -8.36 18.95 2.20
CA THR A 330 -9.31 18.62 1.14
C THR A 330 -10.55 19.49 1.31
N GLY A 331 -11.05 20.08 0.23
CA GLY A 331 -12.35 20.77 0.19
C GLY A 331 -13.36 19.99 -0.65
N GLU A 332 -14.62 20.43 -0.64
CA GLU A 332 -15.64 19.91 -1.56
C GLU A 332 -15.40 20.47 -2.97
N LYS A 333 -14.47 19.87 -3.72
CA LYS A 333 -14.10 20.33 -5.06
C LYS A 333 -15.29 20.45 -6.00
N CYS A 334 -16.25 19.53 -5.88
CA CYS A 334 -17.43 19.45 -6.72
C CYS A 334 -18.35 20.69 -6.63
N GLU A 335 -18.22 21.53 -5.60
CA GLU A 335 -18.92 22.82 -5.50
C GLU A 335 -18.58 23.80 -6.63
N ILE A 336 -17.44 23.63 -7.33
CA ILE A 336 -17.11 24.47 -8.49
C ILE A 336 -18.10 24.29 -9.65
N VAL A 337 -18.64 23.08 -9.82
CA VAL A 337 -19.57 22.74 -10.90
C VAL A 337 -20.89 23.50 -10.78
N PRO A 338 -21.63 23.46 -9.64
CA PRO A 338 -22.82 24.27 -9.48
C PRO A 338 -22.50 25.78 -9.49
N ALA A 339 -21.35 26.23 -8.98
CA ALA A 339 -20.95 27.63 -9.05
C ALA A 339 -20.80 28.13 -10.51
N LEU A 340 -20.16 27.34 -11.38
CA LEU A 340 -20.03 27.63 -12.81
C LEU A 340 -21.40 27.65 -13.51
N ILE A 341 -22.25 26.64 -13.25
CA ILE A 341 -23.57 26.52 -13.88
C ILE A 341 -24.47 27.68 -13.46
N GLU A 342 -24.53 28.01 -12.17
CA GLU A 342 -25.33 29.11 -11.65
C GLU A 342 -24.87 30.47 -12.21
N HIS A 343 -23.56 30.73 -12.21
CA HIS A 343 -23.01 32.00 -12.69
C HIS A 343 -23.24 32.20 -14.19
N THR A 344 -23.09 31.13 -14.98
CA THR A 344 -23.25 31.20 -16.43
C THR A 344 -24.67 30.94 -16.88
N THR A 345 -25.61 30.55 -16.02
CA THR A 345 -26.93 30.02 -16.44
C THR A 345 -26.79 29.00 -17.59
N ALA A 346 -25.76 28.16 -17.53
CA ALA A 346 -25.47 27.21 -18.61
C ALA A 346 -26.53 26.11 -18.69
N VAL A 347 -26.71 25.58 -19.90
CA VAL A 347 -27.59 24.45 -20.13
C VAL A 347 -27.08 23.24 -19.36
N CYS A 348 -27.89 22.78 -18.42
CA CYS A 348 -27.66 21.58 -17.62
C CYS A 348 -28.87 20.67 -17.78
N LEU A 349 -28.76 19.68 -18.68
CA LEU A 349 -29.87 18.77 -18.98
C LEU A 349 -29.82 17.57 -18.04
N SER A 350 -30.93 17.24 -17.39
CA SER A 350 -31.06 16.04 -16.56
C SER A 350 -31.76 14.88 -17.28
N ALA A 351 -32.49 15.16 -18.37
CA ALA A 351 -33.35 14.17 -19.04
C ALA A 351 -32.95 13.84 -20.48
N PHE A 352 -32.24 14.73 -21.18
CA PHE A 352 -31.91 14.55 -22.60
C PHE A 352 -30.41 14.37 -22.80
N ARG A 353 -30.04 13.26 -23.47
CA ARG A 353 -28.65 12.97 -23.87
C ARG A 353 -28.37 13.68 -25.20
N PRO A 354 -27.33 14.53 -25.30
CA PRO A 354 -27.00 15.22 -26.53
C PRO A 354 -26.55 14.23 -27.62
N THR A 355 -26.86 14.55 -28.87
CA THR A 355 -26.35 13.84 -30.04
C THR A 355 -24.93 14.30 -30.33
N VAL A 356 -23.98 13.37 -30.28
CA VAL A 356 -22.54 13.63 -30.43
C VAL A 356 -21.92 12.65 -31.41
N ASP A 357 -20.73 12.98 -31.91
CA ASP A 357 -20.00 12.18 -32.88
C ASP A 357 -19.00 11.22 -32.21
N ALA A 358 -18.45 11.62 -31.05
CA ALA A 358 -17.50 10.83 -30.27
C ALA A 358 -17.75 10.90 -28.74
N ILE A 359 -17.31 9.86 -28.02
CA ILE A 359 -17.36 9.82 -26.55
C ILE A 359 -15.97 9.53 -25.99
N VAL A 360 -15.51 10.35 -25.04
CA VAL A 360 -14.30 10.08 -24.25
C VAL A 360 -14.71 9.68 -22.84
N ILE A 361 -14.27 8.53 -22.37
CA ILE A 361 -14.71 7.93 -21.11
C ILE A 361 -13.54 7.87 -20.12
N ASP A 362 -13.78 8.39 -18.92
CA ASP A 362 -12.93 8.17 -17.75
C ASP A 362 -13.00 6.70 -17.34
N GLY A 363 -11.95 5.95 -17.69
CA GLY A 363 -11.87 4.51 -17.51
C GLY A 363 -11.83 4.12 -16.03
N ALA A 364 -11.14 4.89 -15.19
CA ALA A 364 -11.10 4.62 -13.76
C ALA A 364 -12.48 4.86 -13.10
N ALA A 365 -13.20 5.91 -13.51
CA ALA A 365 -14.59 6.10 -13.10
C ALA A 365 -15.49 4.96 -13.60
N LEU A 366 -15.32 4.50 -14.83
CA LEU A 366 -16.09 3.39 -15.39
C LEU A 366 -15.87 2.09 -14.60
N VAL A 367 -14.62 1.80 -14.22
CA VAL A 367 -14.26 0.65 -13.37
C VAL A 367 -14.93 0.68 -12.00
N ASN A 368 -15.13 1.88 -11.45
CA ASN A 368 -15.87 2.05 -10.20
C ASN A 368 -17.40 2.03 -10.39
N MET A 369 -17.91 2.34 -11.59
CA MET A 369 -19.36 2.28 -11.88
C MET A 369 -19.81 0.84 -12.19
N ILE A 370 -19.02 0.10 -12.97
CA ILE A 370 -19.31 -1.29 -13.32
C ILE A 370 -18.59 -2.17 -12.31
N HIS A 371 -19.27 -2.46 -11.19
CA HIS A 371 -18.80 -3.44 -10.23
C HIS A 371 -19.00 -4.87 -10.75
N PRO A 372 -18.08 -5.80 -10.44
CA PRO A 372 -18.33 -7.21 -10.73
C PRO A 372 -19.61 -7.68 -10.02
N SER A 373 -20.50 -8.35 -10.75
CA SER A 373 -21.72 -8.91 -10.17
C SER A 373 -21.39 -10.08 -9.24
N ALA A 374 -22.31 -10.44 -8.33
CA ALA A 374 -22.15 -11.58 -7.44
C ALA A 374 -22.02 -12.93 -8.19
N THR A 375 -22.50 -12.99 -9.44
CA THR A 375 -22.39 -14.17 -10.31
C THR A 375 -21.06 -14.22 -11.07
N CYS A 376 -20.35 -13.10 -11.17
CA CYS A 376 -19.07 -12.97 -11.84
C CYS A 376 -17.97 -13.58 -10.98
N LYS A 377 -17.28 -14.60 -11.49
CA LYS A 377 -16.22 -15.32 -10.76
C LYS A 377 -14.82 -14.97 -11.24
N THR A 378 -14.67 -14.60 -12.52
CA THR A 378 -13.39 -14.39 -13.19
C THR A 378 -13.28 -12.99 -13.82
N PHE A 379 -12.05 -12.55 -14.13
CA PHE A 379 -11.86 -11.28 -14.82
C PHE A 379 -12.39 -11.28 -16.26
N VAL A 380 -12.38 -12.41 -16.97
CA VAL A 380 -12.96 -12.49 -18.33
C VAL A 380 -14.47 -12.27 -18.33
N GLU A 381 -15.20 -12.81 -17.35
CA GLU A 381 -16.64 -12.55 -17.16
C GLU A 381 -16.89 -11.08 -16.82
N TYR A 382 -16.00 -10.48 -16.03
CA TYR A 382 -16.07 -9.06 -15.68
C TYR A 382 -15.86 -8.17 -16.90
N PHE A 383 -14.83 -8.47 -17.71
CA PHE A 383 -14.50 -7.73 -18.92
C PHE A 383 -15.60 -7.80 -19.98
N ALA A 384 -16.35 -8.91 -20.06
CA ALA A 384 -17.54 -8.99 -20.90
C ALA A 384 -18.60 -7.93 -20.53
N SER A 385 -18.70 -7.56 -19.25
CA SER A 385 -19.59 -6.48 -18.80
C SER A 385 -19.13 -5.10 -19.29
N PHE A 386 -17.81 -4.88 -19.42
CA PHE A 386 -17.24 -3.66 -20.00
C PHE A 386 -17.46 -3.59 -21.49
N HIS A 387 -17.20 -4.70 -22.18
CA HIS A 387 -17.48 -4.83 -23.61
C HIS A 387 -18.93 -4.43 -23.92
N ASN A 388 -19.91 -5.00 -23.22
CA ASN A 388 -21.32 -4.69 -23.42
C ASN A 388 -21.66 -3.22 -23.15
N TYR A 389 -20.99 -2.59 -22.18
CA TYR A 389 -21.16 -1.15 -21.93
C TYR A 389 -20.62 -0.33 -23.09
N VAL A 390 -19.38 -0.56 -23.51
CA VAL A 390 -18.73 0.17 -24.61
C VAL A 390 -19.50 -0.04 -25.91
N GLU A 391 -19.95 -1.26 -26.20
CA GLU A 391 -20.78 -1.58 -27.36
C GLU A 391 -22.07 -0.77 -27.39
N ARG A 392 -22.74 -0.61 -26.25
CA ARG A 392 -23.95 0.20 -26.15
C ARG A 392 -23.67 1.68 -26.43
N GLU A 393 -22.60 2.23 -25.88
CA GLU A 393 -22.19 3.63 -26.12
C GLU A 393 -21.82 3.84 -27.60
N MET A 394 -21.11 2.87 -28.18
CA MET A 394 -20.67 2.85 -29.57
C MET A 394 -21.86 2.85 -30.55
N ARG A 395 -23.08 2.45 -30.17
CA ARG A 395 -24.25 2.47 -31.09
C ARG A 395 -24.58 3.87 -31.62
N SER A 396 -24.43 4.90 -30.78
CA SER A 396 -24.80 6.27 -31.10
C SER A 396 -23.68 7.14 -31.67
N VAL A 397 -22.44 6.65 -31.70
CA VAL A 397 -21.26 7.43 -32.09
C VAL A 397 -20.38 6.67 -33.08
N SER A 398 -19.43 7.34 -33.73
CA SER A 398 -18.45 6.73 -34.63
C SER A 398 -17.13 6.39 -33.91
N ARG A 399 -16.84 7.06 -32.79
CA ARG A 399 -15.60 6.90 -32.01
C ARG A 399 -15.84 6.88 -30.50
N VAL A 400 -15.18 5.95 -29.81
CA VAL A 400 -15.11 5.91 -28.35
C VAL A 400 -13.65 5.83 -27.90
N ASP A 401 -13.27 6.67 -26.95
CA ASP A 401 -11.95 6.70 -26.34
C ASP A 401 -12.07 6.34 -24.85
N LEU A 402 -11.38 5.31 -24.39
CA LEU A 402 -11.33 4.90 -22.98
C LEU A 402 -9.96 5.27 -22.41
N VAL A 403 -9.96 6.20 -21.45
CA VAL A 403 -8.75 6.84 -20.92
C VAL A 403 -8.54 6.43 -19.45
N PHE A 404 -7.38 5.88 -19.14
CA PHE A 404 -6.98 5.42 -17.81
C PHE A 404 -5.83 6.26 -17.24
N ASP A 405 -5.77 6.35 -15.92
CA ASP A 405 -4.61 6.86 -15.21
C ASP A 405 -3.39 5.95 -15.38
N VAL A 406 -2.21 6.55 -15.26
CA VAL A 406 -0.91 5.87 -15.20
C VAL A 406 -0.39 5.93 -13.76
N TYR A 407 -0.03 4.78 -13.20
CA TYR A 407 0.37 4.69 -11.79
C TYR A 407 1.89 4.67 -11.65
N LEU A 408 2.51 5.85 -11.61
CA LEU A 408 3.96 5.98 -11.47
C LEU A 408 4.44 5.78 -10.02
N LYS A 409 5.58 5.11 -9.84
CA LYS A 409 6.22 4.91 -8.52
C LYS A 409 6.65 6.22 -7.87
N ASP A 410 7.21 7.16 -8.63
CA ASP A 410 7.70 8.46 -8.13
C ASP A 410 6.67 9.58 -8.33
N SER A 411 5.42 9.34 -7.92
CA SER A 411 4.30 10.27 -8.10
C SER A 411 4.02 11.14 -6.87
N LEU A 412 3.70 12.42 -7.09
CA LEU A 412 3.22 13.33 -6.03
C LEU A 412 1.85 12.92 -5.46
N LYS A 413 1.08 12.10 -6.17
CA LYS A 413 -0.22 11.59 -5.73
C LYS A 413 -0.13 10.38 -4.81
N ASN A 414 1.06 9.80 -4.60
CA ASN A 414 1.23 8.67 -3.69
C ASN A 414 0.70 8.97 -2.28
N GLY A 415 0.99 10.15 -1.74
CA GLY A 415 0.45 10.56 -0.43
C GLY A 415 -1.09 10.62 -0.40
N THR A 416 -1.75 10.99 -1.50
CA THR A 416 -3.22 10.97 -1.63
C THR A 416 -3.75 9.55 -1.77
N ARG A 417 -3.01 8.65 -2.45
CA ARG A 417 -3.34 7.22 -2.58
C ARG A 417 -3.25 6.51 -1.22
N ASP A 418 -2.23 6.81 -0.42
CA ASP A 418 -2.04 6.23 0.92
C ASP A 418 -3.19 6.55 1.89
N LYS A 419 -3.80 7.74 1.79
CA LYS A 419 -4.98 8.11 2.59
C LYS A 419 -6.18 7.20 2.34
N ARG A 420 -6.27 6.57 1.16
CA ARG A 420 -7.38 5.66 0.81
C ARG A 420 -7.29 4.32 1.54
N GLY A 421 -6.18 4.06 2.24
CA GLY A 421 -5.95 2.88 3.07
C GLY A 421 -5.23 1.76 2.34
N GLU A 422 -4.89 0.70 3.07
CA GLU A 422 -4.09 -0.40 2.53
C GLU A 422 -4.85 -1.19 1.46
N GLY A 423 -4.21 -1.36 0.31
CA GLY A 423 -4.67 -2.23 -0.78
C GLY A 423 -4.28 -3.69 -0.57
N GLN A 424 -4.94 -4.58 -1.32
CA GLN A 424 -4.58 -6.00 -1.36
C GLN A 424 -4.10 -6.36 -2.77
N ARG A 425 -2.77 -6.40 -2.95
CA ARG A 425 -2.13 -6.87 -4.18
C ARG A 425 -2.61 -8.28 -4.56
N MET A 426 -3.05 -8.42 -5.81
CA MET A 426 -3.57 -9.65 -6.39
C MET A 426 -3.20 -9.72 -7.86
N LYS A 427 -2.72 -10.89 -8.31
CA LYS A 427 -2.41 -11.13 -9.72
C LYS A 427 -3.68 -11.03 -10.58
N VAL A 428 -3.63 -10.25 -11.66
CA VAL A 428 -4.75 -10.04 -12.57
C VAL A 428 -4.51 -10.84 -13.85
N THR A 429 -5.30 -11.89 -14.07
CA THR A 429 -5.31 -12.70 -15.31
C THR A 429 -6.75 -12.98 -15.72
N LEU A 430 -7.01 -13.27 -16.99
CA LEU A 430 -8.38 -13.53 -17.48
C LEU A 430 -9.12 -14.61 -16.67
N ASN A 431 -8.43 -15.68 -16.28
CA ASN A 431 -9.00 -16.84 -15.58
C ASN A 431 -8.87 -16.78 -14.04
N SER A 432 -8.13 -15.81 -13.48
CA SER A 432 -8.03 -15.70 -12.03
C SER A 432 -9.37 -15.28 -11.40
N LYS A 433 -9.59 -15.72 -10.16
CA LYS A 433 -10.76 -15.32 -9.38
C LYS A 433 -10.76 -13.81 -9.15
N LEU A 434 -11.95 -13.23 -9.18
CA LEU A 434 -12.15 -11.85 -8.77
C LEU A 434 -11.86 -11.68 -7.27
N PRO A 435 -11.40 -10.49 -6.85
CA PRO A 435 -11.12 -10.21 -5.46
C PRO A 435 -12.41 -10.24 -4.63
N THR A 436 -12.34 -10.84 -3.45
CA THR A 436 -13.47 -10.86 -2.50
C THR A 436 -13.87 -9.46 -2.02
N SER A 437 -12.95 -8.48 -2.10
CA SER A 437 -13.20 -7.08 -1.77
C SER A 437 -12.67 -6.21 -2.90
N TRP A 438 -13.57 -5.80 -3.79
CA TRP A 438 -13.25 -4.91 -4.91
C TRP A 438 -12.61 -3.60 -4.44
N SER A 439 -13.09 -3.05 -3.33
CA SER A 439 -12.55 -1.81 -2.75
C SER A 439 -11.11 -1.94 -2.26
N LYS A 440 -10.72 -3.06 -1.62
CA LYS A 440 -9.32 -3.31 -1.23
C LYS A 440 -8.44 -3.59 -2.44
N PHE A 441 -8.96 -4.27 -3.45
CA PHE A 441 -8.26 -4.52 -4.70
C PHE A 441 -7.94 -3.19 -5.42
N MET A 442 -8.94 -2.31 -5.57
CA MET A 442 -8.80 -0.99 -6.20
C MET A 442 -8.04 0.06 -5.36
N ARG A 443 -7.51 -0.29 -4.19
CA ARG A 443 -6.61 0.58 -3.42
C ARG A 443 -5.14 0.34 -3.73
N ASP A 444 -4.82 -0.81 -4.32
CA ASP A 444 -3.47 -1.14 -4.74
C ASP A 444 -3.21 -0.60 -6.15
N SER A 445 -2.14 0.18 -6.31
CA SER A 445 -1.82 0.84 -7.60
C SER A 445 -1.43 -0.18 -8.68
N GLN A 446 -0.72 -1.25 -8.32
CA GLN A 446 -0.28 -2.26 -9.29
C GLN A 446 -1.47 -3.08 -9.80
N ASN A 447 -2.43 -3.41 -8.92
CA ASN A 447 -3.68 -4.05 -9.35
C ASN A 447 -4.42 -3.24 -10.40
N LYS A 448 -4.46 -1.91 -10.26
CA LYS A 448 -5.11 -1.04 -11.25
C LYS A 448 -4.37 -1.03 -12.56
N GLU A 449 -3.05 -0.90 -12.52
CA GLU A 449 -2.22 -0.93 -13.72
C GLU A 449 -2.42 -2.25 -14.49
N ASP A 450 -2.32 -3.39 -13.81
CA ASP A 450 -2.54 -4.71 -14.40
C ASP A 450 -3.96 -4.86 -14.95
N LEU A 451 -4.97 -4.41 -14.20
CA LEU A 451 -6.37 -4.43 -14.62
C LEU A 451 -6.59 -3.60 -15.88
N PHE A 452 -6.08 -2.36 -15.92
CA PHE A 452 -6.30 -1.42 -17.00
C PHE A 452 -5.57 -1.87 -18.27
N ASN A 453 -4.34 -2.35 -18.14
CA ASN A 453 -3.58 -2.91 -19.26
C ASN A 453 -4.29 -4.14 -19.86
N MET A 454 -4.73 -5.09 -19.01
CA MET A 454 -5.37 -6.30 -19.51
C MET A 454 -6.77 -6.03 -20.07
N LEU A 455 -7.50 -5.05 -19.51
CA LEU A 455 -8.78 -4.60 -20.07
C LEU A 455 -8.60 -3.90 -21.42
N ALA A 456 -7.53 -3.09 -21.57
CA ALA A 456 -7.20 -2.45 -22.84
C ALA A 456 -6.92 -3.47 -23.94
N ASP A 457 -6.06 -4.46 -23.65
CA ASP A 457 -5.75 -5.55 -24.57
C ASP A 457 -7.02 -6.34 -24.93
N TYR A 458 -7.85 -6.68 -23.93
CA TYR A 458 -9.09 -7.43 -24.14
C TYR A 458 -10.10 -6.70 -25.05
N LEU A 459 -10.25 -5.38 -24.91
CA LEU A 459 -11.26 -4.59 -25.64
C LEU A 459 -10.82 -4.29 -27.09
N VAL A 460 -9.54 -4.06 -27.31
CA VAL A 460 -8.99 -3.72 -28.64
C VAL A 460 -9.08 -4.90 -29.60
N ASP A 461 -8.95 -6.13 -29.09
CA ASP A 461 -9.09 -7.37 -29.86
C ASP A 461 -10.54 -7.69 -30.30
N LYS A 462 -11.52 -6.88 -29.90
CA LYS A 462 -12.93 -7.06 -30.27
C LYS A 462 -13.25 -6.40 -31.61
N ASP A 463 -14.24 -6.96 -32.30
CA ASP A 463 -14.80 -6.36 -33.50
C ASP A 463 -15.81 -5.27 -33.12
N TRP A 464 -15.60 -4.08 -33.67
CA TRP A 464 -16.41 -2.88 -33.41
C TRP A 464 -17.18 -2.40 -34.63
N ASN A 465 -17.39 -3.25 -35.64
CA ASN A 465 -18.18 -2.95 -36.85
C ASN A 465 -17.70 -1.66 -37.56
N GLU A 466 -16.41 -1.61 -37.89
CA GLU A 466 -15.74 -0.47 -38.54
C GLU A 466 -15.68 0.83 -37.71
N LYS A 467 -16.23 0.85 -36.50
CA LYS A 467 -16.13 1.99 -35.57
C LYS A 467 -14.80 2.00 -34.84
N VAL A 468 -14.40 3.19 -34.41
CA VAL A 468 -13.08 3.41 -33.81
C VAL A 468 -13.18 3.30 -32.28
N LEU A 469 -12.51 2.31 -31.71
CA LEU A 469 -12.18 2.27 -30.28
C LEU A 469 -10.72 2.65 -30.09
N ILE A 470 -10.46 3.59 -29.18
CA ILE A 470 -9.11 3.89 -28.69
C ILE A 470 -9.07 3.62 -27.19
N VAL A 471 -8.08 2.84 -26.73
CA VAL A 471 -7.89 2.59 -25.30
C VAL A 471 -6.46 2.94 -24.90
N THR A 472 -6.30 3.71 -23.84
CA THR A 472 -4.97 4.06 -23.35
C THR A 472 -4.30 2.87 -22.66
N ARG A 473 -3.02 2.65 -22.93
CA ARG A 473 -2.18 1.66 -22.26
C ARG A 473 -0.86 2.31 -21.85
N GLN A 474 -0.72 2.64 -20.57
CA GLN A 474 0.41 3.40 -20.03
C GLN A 474 0.70 4.65 -20.89
N SER A 475 1.93 4.80 -21.40
CA SER A 475 2.35 5.93 -22.25
C SER A 475 1.90 5.84 -23.71
N SER A 476 1.10 4.83 -24.07
CA SER A 476 0.64 4.58 -25.44
C SER A 476 -0.88 4.49 -25.53
N CYS A 477 -1.40 4.44 -26.75
CA CYS A 477 -2.79 4.16 -27.07
C CYS A 477 -2.86 2.97 -28.01
N LEU A 478 -3.83 2.08 -27.77
CA LEU A 478 -4.20 1.01 -28.67
C LEU A 478 -5.43 1.44 -29.46
N SER A 479 -5.52 1.04 -30.73
CA SER A 479 -6.69 1.28 -31.58
C SER A 479 -7.24 -0.04 -32.12
N SER A 480 -8.56 -0.17 -32.17
CA SER A 480 -9.23 -1.28 -32.85
C SER A 480 -9.08 -1.28 -34.37
N THR A 481 -8.56 -0.18 -34.94
CA THR A 481 -8.46 0.01 -36.41
C THR A 481 -7.01 0.13 -36.87
N ARG A 482 -6.71 -0.43 -38.05
CA ARG A 482 -5.36 -0.36 -38.65
C ARG A 482 -4.95 1.04 -39.08
N GLN A 483 -5.91 1.92 -39.35
CA GLN A 483 -5.65 3.33 -39.68
C GLN A 483 -5.12 4.13 -38.48
N ASN A 484 -5.21 3.56 -37.27
CA ASN A 484 -4.70 4.11 -36.01
C ASN A 484 -4.86 5.63 -35.85
N PRO A 485 -6.11 6.17 -35.84
CA PRO A 485 -6.37 7.60 -35.65
C PRO A 485 -5.86 8.15 -34.31
N GLY A 486 -5.37 7.28 -33.42
CA GLY A 486 -4.69 7.61 -32.17
C GLY A 486 -3.16 7.73 -32.27
N GLU A 487 -2.55 7.69 -33.46
CA GLU A 487 -1.08 7.81 -33.62
C GLU A 487 -0.54 9.10 -32.96
N ASN A 488 -1.22 10.24 -33.16
CA ASN A 488 -0.87 11.53 -32.54
C ASN A 488 -1.13 11.61 -31.02
N LEU A 489 -1.71 10.57 -30.44
CA LEU A 489 -1.91 10.43 -28.99
C LEU A 489 -0.79 9.64 -28.31
N THR A 490 0.20 9.17 -29.08
CA THR A 490 1.30 8.32 -28.60
C THR A 490 2.66 8.84 -29.11
N PRO A 491 3.71 8.90 -28.28
CA PRO A 491 3.72 8.66 -26.84
C PRO A 491 3.04 9.79 -26.04
N CYS A 492 2.54 9.45 -24.86
CA CYS A 492 1.89 10.37 -23.95
C CYS A 492 2.49 10.23 -22.54
N SER A 493 2.83 11.35 -21.88
CA SER A 493 3.39 11.35 -20.52
C SER A 493 2.41 11.89 -19.46
N HIS A 494 1.13 12.06 -19.82
CA HIS A 494 0.09 12.38 -18.86
C HIS A 494 -0.08 11.24 -17.84
N GLU A 495 0.09 11.56 -16.56
CA GLU A 495 -0.14 10.62 -15.46
C GLU A 495 -1.65 10.40 -15.23
N GLU A 496 -2.46 11.45 -15.33
CA GLU A 496 -3.87 11.41 -14.94
C GLU A 496 -4.79 11.39 -16.15
N ALA A 497 -5.90 10.64 -16.02
CA ALA A 497 -6.90 10.57 -17.07
C ALA A 497 -7.54 11.95 -17.33
N ASP A 498 -7.72 12.78 -16.29
CA ASP A 498 -8.40 14.07 -16.38
C ASP A 498 -7.83 15.01 -17.47
N THR A 499 -6.51 15.16 -17.49
CA THR A 499 -5.77 15.96 -18.47
C THR A 499 -5.66 15.25 -19.80
N ARG A 500 -5.39 13.94 -19.79
CA ARG A 500 -5.28 13.14 -21.02
C ARG A 500 -6.58 13.11 -21.82
N MET A 501 -7.73 13.10 -21.15
CA MET A 501 -9.04 13.14 -21.81
C MET A 501 -9.24 14.39 -22.68
N MET A 502 -8.63 15.53 -22.32
CA MET A 502 -8.71 16.75 -23.13
C MET A 502 -8.00 16.59 -24.47
N LEU A 503 -6.81 15.98 -24.46
CA LEU A 503 -6.07 15.62 -25.66
C LEU A 503 -6.87 14.68 -26.57
N HIS A 504 -7.54 13.67 -25.99
CA HIS A 504 -8.39 12.75 -26.74
C HIS A 504 -9.62 13.46 -27.34
N ALA A 505 -10.26 14.37 -26.60
CA ALA A 505 -11.39 15.15 -27.11
C ALA A 505 -10.97 16.06 -28.28
N ALA A 506 -9.79 16.70 -28.18
CA ALA A 506 -9.23 17.51 -29.25
C ALA A 506 -8.87 16.67 -30.48
N SER A 507 -8.29 15.48 -30.28
CA SER A 507 -8.03 14.52 -31.36
C SER A 507 -9.32 14.08 -32.04
N ALA A 508 -10.39 13.82 -31.31
CA ALA A 508 -11.68 13.48 -31.91
C ALA A 508 -12.21 14.61 -32.80
N ALA A 509 -12.19 15.85 -32.32
CA ALA A 509 -12.59 17.02 -33.09
C ALA A 509 -11.74 17.18 -34.38
N ALA A 510 -10.42 17.05 -34.27
CA ALA A 510 -9.51 17.12 -35.42
C ALA A 510 -9.72 15.99 -36.45
N ASN A 511 -10.26 14.84 -36.04
CA ASN A 511 -10.56 13.68 -36.88
C ASN A 511 -12.04 13.63 -37.31
N GLY A 512 -12.68 14.79 -37.47
CA GLY A 512 -14.03 14.88 -38.03
C GLY A 512 -15.17 14.56 -37.07
N CYS A 513 -14.92 14.54 -35.75
CA CYS A 513 -15.95 14.40 -34.72
C CYS A 513 -16.12 15.72 -33.93
N PRO A 514 -16.74 16.77 -34.52
CA PRO A 514 -16.77 18.11 -33.93
C PRO A 514 -17.65 18.22 -32.67
N ARG A 515 -18.54 17.25 -32.42
CA ARG A 515 -19.34 17.18 -31.18
C ARG A 515 -18.86 16.03 -30.32
N VAL A 516 -18.31 16.33 -29.15
CA VAL A 516 -17.68 15.36 -28.25
C VAL A 516 -18.38 15.33 -26.90
N LEU A 517 -18.62 14.12 -26.37
CA LEU A 517 -19.13 13.92 -25.01
C LEU A 517 -18.05 13.30 -24.12
N ILE A 518 -17.73 13.96 -23.01
CA ILE A 518 -16.83 13.43 -21.98
C ILE A 518 -17.65 12.79 -20.86
N ARG A 519 -17.46 11.50 -20.58
CA ARG A 519 -18.08 10.78 -19.46
C ARG A 519 -17.14 10.75 -18.26
N THR A 520 -17.53 11.39 -17.15
CA THR A 520 -16.71 11.49 -15.93
C THR A 520 -17.56 11.66 -14.67
N VAL A 521 -16.97 11.45 -13.50
CA VAL A 521 -17.53 11.81 -12.19
C VAL A 521 -16.66 12.84 -11.46
N ASP A 522 -15.53 13.25 -12.05
CA ASP A 522 -14.57 14.17 -11.45
C ASP A 522 -14.85 15.61 -11.87
N SER A 523 -14.84 16.52 -10.90
CA SER A 523 -14.98 17.96 -11.12
C SER A 523 -13.76 18.57 -11.79
N ASP A 524 -12.58 17.96 -11.65
CA ASP A 524 -11.33 18.44 -12.25
C ASP A 524 -11.45 18.39 -13.79
N VAL A 525 -12.12 17.37 -14.33
CA VAL A 525 -12.45 17.23 -15.77
C VAL A 525 -13.41 18.31 -16.26
N VAL A 526 -14.39 18.74 -15.44
CA VAL A 526 -15.33 19.81 -15.83
C VAL A 526 -14.57 21.13 -16.04
N VAL A 527 -13.65 21.46 -15.14
CA VAL A 527 -12.80 22.66 -15.22
C VAL A 527 -11.94 22.63 -16.48
N LEU A 528 -11.27 21.50 -16.74
CA LEU A 528 -10.42 21.32 -17.92
C LEU A 528 -11.22 21.33 -19.23
N ALA A 529 -12.45 20.79 -19.24
CA ALA A 529 -13.31 20.82 -20.41
C ALA A 529 -13.76 22.24 -20.77
N VAL A 530 -14.09 23.08 -19.78
CA VAL A 530 -14.41 24.50 -20.03
C VAL A 530 -13.21 25.23 -20.64
N TRP A 531 -12.00 25.00 -20.11
CA TRP A 531 -10.78 25.55 -20.69
C TRP A 531 -10.55 25.02 -22.12
N THR A 532 -10.68 23.72 -22.34
CA THR A 532 -10.47 23.06 -23.65
C THR A 532 -11.44 23.57 -24.71
N ALA A 533 -12.72 23.76 -24.35
CA ALA A 533 -13.72 24.32 -25.26
C ALA A 533 -13.40 25.77 -25.69
N SER A 534 -12.60 26.51 -24.92
CA SER A 534 -12.13 27.84 -25.29
C SER A 534 -10.87 27.82 -26.17
N LYS A 535 -10.19 26.67 -26.29
CA LYS A 535 -8.89 26.52 -26.98
C LYS A 535 -8.98 25.75 -28.29
N VAL A 536 -9.88 24.77 -28.36
CA VAL A 536 -9.99 23.86 -29.50
C VAL A 536 -11.20 24.25 -30.33
N ALA A 537 -11.02 24.32 -31.65
CA ALA A 537 -12.11 24.49 -32.59
C ALA A 537 -12.95 23.19 -32.64
N MET A 538 -14.04 23.18 -31.89
CA MET A 538 -15.05 22.12 -31.91
C MET A 538 -16.45 22.75 -31.78
N ASP A 539 -17.46 22.10 -32.34
CA ASP A 539 -18.82 22.63 -32.36
C ASP A 539 -19.44 22.57 -30.96
N GLU A 540 -19.35 21.39 -30.33
CA GLU A 540 -19.96 21.16 -29.02
C GLU A 540 -19.11 20.25 -28.14
N LEU A 541 -18.72 20.75 -26.95
CA LEU A 541 -18.17 19.92 -25.88
C LEU A 541 -19.19 19.71 -24.76
N TRP A 542 -19.57 18.46 -24.54
CA TRP A 542 -20.50 18.06 -23.50
C TRP A 542 -19.81 17.23 -22.42
N LEU A 543 -20.27 17.33 -21.18
CA LEU A 543 -19.89 16.43 -20.09
C LEU A 543 -21.10 15.64 -19.62
N SER A 544 -21.01 14.32 -19.60
CA SER A 544 -21.91 13.47 -18.84
C SER A 544 -21.35 13.29 -17.43
N TYR A 545 -21.75 14.16 -16.51
CA TYR A 545 -21.19 14.29 -15.15
C TYR A 545 -22.09 13.62 -14.10
N GLY A 546 -21.50 12.84 -13.19
CA GLY A 546 -22.22 12.18 -12.08
C GLY A 546 -22.79 10.80 -12.41
N VAL A 547 -23.48 10.16 -11.46
CA VAL A 547 -23.98 8.77 -11.59
C VAL A 547 -25.47 8.64 -11.25
N GLY A 548 -26.13 7.66 -11.87
CA GLY A 548 -27.52 7.32 -11.59
C GLY A 548 -28.46 8.53 -11.71
N LYS A 549 -29.29 8.76 -10.69
CA LYS A 549 -30.25 9.88 -10.65
C LYS A 549 -29.60 11.27 -10.60
N HIS A 550 -28.31 11.35 -10.28
CA HIS A 550 -27.56 12.60 -10.22
C HIS A 550 -26.73 12.86 -11.47
N GLN A 551 -26.82 11.99 -12.49
CA GLN A 551 -26.17 12.21 -13.78
C GLN A 551 -26.80 13.42 -14.50
N LYS A 552 -25.95 14.30 -15.02
CA LYS A 552 -26.34 15.52 -15.74
C LYS A 552 -25.47 15.70 -16.97
N PHE A 553 -26.02 16.32 -18.01
CA PHE A 553 -25.28 16.74 -19.19
C PHE A 553 -25.00 18.24 -19.12
N ILE A 554 -23.72 18.61 -19.14
CA ILE A 554 -23.24 19.99 -18.98
C ILE A 554 -22.60 20.43 -20.30
N ALA A 555 -23.07 21.55 -20.85
CA ALA A 555 -22.49 22.16 -22.05
C ALA A 555 -21.25 22.99 -21.69
N ALA A 556 -20.05 22.41 -21.79
CA ALA A 556 -18.79 23.10 -21.45
C ALA A 556 -18.51 24.28 -22.39
N HIS A 557 -18.85 24.14 -23.68
CA HIS A 557 -18.73 25.19 -24.69
C HIS A 557 -19.59 26.43 -24.39
N GLU A 558 -20.82 26.24 -23.89
CA GLU A 558 -21.68 27.35 -23.46
C GLU A 558 -21.18 28.02 -22.17
N ILE A 559 -20.66 27.24 -21.22
CA ILE A 559 -20.00 27.80 -20.03
C ILE A 559 -18.81 28.66 -20.46
N ALA A 560 -17.96 28.16 -21.35
CA ALA A 560 -16.78 28.87 -21.83
C ALA A 560 -17.17 30.19 -22.53
N LYS A 561 -18.16 30.15 -23.41
CA LYS A 561 -18.69 31.32 -24.12
C LYS A 561 -19.20 32.41 -23.17
N LYS A 562 -19.93 32.02 -22.12
CA LYS A 562 -20.53 32.96 -21.15
C LYS A 562 -19.55 33.45 -20.10
N LEU A 563 -18.58 32.62 -19.70
CA LEU A 563 -17.54 32.98 -18.76
C LEU A 563 -16.54 33.97 -19.39
N GLY A 564 -16.34 33.87 -20.70
CA GLY A 564 -15.49 34.75 -21.49
C GLY A 564 -14.02 34.30 -21.50
N PRO A 565 -13.25 34.71 -22.52
CA PRO A 565 -11.92 34.17 -22.79
C PRO A 565 -10.92 34.40 -21.63
N ALA A 566 -10.90 35.61 -21.06
CA ALA A 566 -9.96 35.95 -19.98
C ALA A 566 -10.14 35.07 -18.73
N LYS A 567 -11.38 34.73 -18.36
CA LYS A 567 -11.65 33.87 -17.20
C LYS A 567 -11.48 32.39 -17.52
N CYS A 568 -11.81 31.97 -18.75
CA CYS A 568 -11.56 30.59 -19.20
C CYS A 568 -10.06 30.26 -19.14
N GLU A 569 -9.20 31.19 -19.57
CA GLU A 569 -7.75 31.03 -19.58
C GLU A 569 -7.21 30.64 -18.19
N VAL A 570 -7.68 31.33 -17.16
CA VAL A 570 -7.16 31.20 -15.80
C VAL A 570 -8.01 30.32 -14.88
N LEU A 571 -9.10 29.74 -15.39
CA LEU A 571 -9.99 28.88 -14.62
C LEU A 571 -9.26 27.65 -14.00
N PRO A 572 -8.37 26.94 -14.74
CA PRO A 572 -7.55 25.90 -14.13
C PRO A 572 -6.68 26.41 -12.99
N ALA A 573 -6.08 27.60 -13.14
CA ALA A 573 -5.24 28.20 -12.10
C ALA A 573 -6.04 28.54 -10.84
N PHE A 574 -7.24 29.11 -10.98
CA PHE A 574 -8.15 29.34 -9.86
C PHE A 574 -8.52 28.04 -9.14
N HIS A 575 -8.88 27.01 -9.91
CA HIS A 575 -9.28 25.71 -9.37
C HIS A 575 -8.14 25.07 -8.57
N ILE A 576 -6.93 25.06 -9.11
CA ILE A 576 -5.76 24.49 -8.45
C ILE A 576 -5.34 25.33 -7.23
N LEU A 577 -5.40 26.67 -7.30
CA LEU A 577 -5.08 27.56 -6.18
C LEU A 577 -5.96 27.30 -4.96
N THR A 578 -7.25 27.04 -5.20
CA THR A 578 -8.26 26.85 -4.16
C THR A 578 -8.41 25.38 -3.72
N GLY A 579 -7.51 24.51 -4.20
CA GLY A 579 -7.38 23.11 -3.79
C GLY A 579 -7.85 22.12 -4.86
N CYS A 580 -6.96 21.20 -5.21
CA CYS A 580 -7.18 20.01 -6.04
C CYS A 580 -6.59 18.76 -5.34
N ASP A 581 -6.25 17.69 -6.05
CA ASP A 581 -5.72 16.45 -5.45
C ASP A 581 -4.33 16.59 -4.80
N ILE A 582 -3.56 17.58 -5.25
CA ILE A 582 -2.13 17.76 -4.97
C ILE A 582 -1.80 19.19 -4.53
N THR A 583 -2.83 20.01 -4.31
CA THR A 583 -2.74 21.33 -3.68
C THR A 583 -3.81 21.46 -2.60
N SER A 584 -3.50 22.18 -1.53
CA SER A 584 -4.42 22.35 -0.41
C SER A 584 -5.60 23.26 -0.73
N SER A 585 -6.78 22.92 -0.21
CA SER A 585 -7.84 23.91 -0.02
C SER A 585 -7.54 24.84 1.17
N PHE A 586 -8.15 26.02 1.18
CA PHE A 586 -8.02 26.97 2.29
C PHE A 586 -8.96 26.59 3.44
N GLY A 587 -8.42 26.51 4.66
CA GLY A 587 -9.19 26.23 5.85
C GLY A 587 -10.26 27.28 6.12
N SER A 588 -11.48 26.84 6.42
CA SER A 588 -12.64 27.71 6.69
C SER A 588 -13.16 28.49 5.48
N VAL A 589 -12.73 28.15 4.26
CA VAL A 589 -13.26 28.73 3.01
C VAL A 589 -13.76 27.62 2.08
N GLY A 590 -15.04 27.69 1.70
CA GLY A 590 -15.64 26.79 0.70
C GLY A 590 -15.23 27.17 -0.72
N LYS A 591 -15.30 26.20 -1.65
CA LYS A 591 -14.89 26.40 -3.05
C LYS A 591 -15.84 27.38 -3.75
N LYS A 592 -17.15 27.28 -3.47
CA LYS A 592 -18.15 28.24 -3.94
C LYS A 592 -17.85 29.66 -3.45
N THR A 593 -17.54 29.83 -2.15
CA THR A 593 -17.17 31.14 -1.58
C THR A 593 -15.93 31.72 -2.24
N ALA A 594 -14.92 30.88 -2.53
CA ALA A 594 -13.73 31.30 -3.27
C ALA A 594 -14.09 31.79 -4.68
N PHE A 595 -14.99 31.07 -5.37
CA PHE A 595 -15.41 31.41 -6.74
C PHE A 595 -16.18 32.74 -6.76
N ASP A 596 -17.16 32.91 -5.88
CA ASP A 596 -17.91 34.16 -5.75
C ASP A 596 -16.99 35.34 -5.44
N THR A 597 -15.96 35.11 -4.61
CA THR A 597 -14.97 36.13 -4.28
C THR A 597 -14.11 36.50 -5.50
N TRP A 598 -13.68 35.52 -6.29
CA TRP A 598 -12.97 35.79 -7.54
C TRP A 598 -13.83 36.58 -8.53
N MET A 599 -15.11 36.22 -8.68
CA MET A 599 -16.03 36.95 -9.56
C MET A 599 -16.22 38.43 -9.15
N LEU A 600 -16.02 38.76 -7.87
CA LEU A 600 -16.10 40.12 -7.32
C LEU A 600 -14.75 40.84 -7.20
N THR A 601 -13.64 40.21 -7.59
CA THR A 601 -12.28 40.76 -7.45
C THR A 601 -11.62 40.86 -8.83
N PRO A 602 -11.75 42.00 -9.55
CA PRO A 602 -11.26 42.14 -10.93
C PRO A 602 -9.77 41.82 -11.10
N ASP A 603 -8.91 42.37 -10.23
CA ASP A 603 -7.46 42.19 -10.23
C ASP A 603 -7.03 40.71 -10.07
N ALA A 604 -7.89 39.84 -9.54
CA ALA A 604 -7.53 38.45 -9.28
C ALA A 604 -7.34 37.66 -10.59
N THR A 605 -8.05 38.02 -11.67
CA THR A 605 -7.88 37.37 -12.98
C THR A 605 -6.47 37.64 -13.53
N GLU A 606 -5.97 38.87 -13.38
CA GLU A 606 -4.60 39.22 -13.75
C GLU A 606 -3.57 38.45 -12.91
N GLY A 607 -3.76 38.37 -11.60
CA GLY A 607 -2.88 37.58 -10.72
C GLY A 607 -2.82 36.10 -11.08
N LEU A 608 -3.96 35.51 -11.43
CA LEU A 608 -4.03 34.12 -11.88
C LEU A 608 -3.38 33.93 -13.26
N GLN A 609 -3.48 34.91 -14.16
CA GLN A 609 -2.77 34.88 -15.44
C GLN A 609 -1.26 34.93 -15.24
N GLN A 610 -0.77 35.87 -14.42
CA GLN A 610 0.66 35.98 -14.10
C GLN A 610 1.19 34.68 -13.47
N LEU A 611 0.41 34.05 -12.58
CA LEU A 611 0.75 32.74 -12.03
C LEU A 611 0.85 31.67 -13.11
N SER A 612 -0.09 31.67 -14.06
CA SER A 612 -0.13 30.73 -15.19
C SER A 612 1.07 30.91 -16.13
N ASP A 613 1.54 32.14 -16.31
CA ASP A 613 2.71 32.48 -17.12
C ASP A 613 4.05 32.20 -16.39
N GLY A 614 4.01 31.70 -15.15
CA GLY A 614 5.21 31.47 -14.33
C GLY A 614 5.79 32.73 -13.67
N ARG A 615 5.07 33.86 -13.72
CA ARG A 615 5.44 35.16 -13.13
C ARG A 615 4.97 35.27 -11.67
N LEU A 616 5.53 34.41 -10.82
CA LEU A 616 5.06 34.23 -9.44
C LEU A 616 5.22 35.50 -8.58
N ASN A 617 6.28 36.27 -8.76
CA ASN A 617 6.54 37.47 -7.93
C ASN A 617 5.52 38.58 -8.21
N GLU A 618 5.11 38.72 -9.46
CA GLU A 618 4.07 39.64 -9.92
C GLU A 618 2.68 39.17 -9.45
N ALA A 619 2.43 37.86 -9.51
CA ALA A 619 1.15 37.26 -9.14
C ALA A 619 0.84 37.42 -7.64
N LEU A 620 1.85 37.28 -6.77
CA LEU A 620 1.65 37.20 -5.31
C LEU A 620 0.86 38.37 -4.72
N PRO A 621 1.20 39.66 -4.95
CA PRO A 621 0.41 40.78 -4.42
C PRO A 621 -1.06 40.75 -4.82
N LEU A 622 -1.38 40.29 -6.03
CA LEU A 622 -2.76 40.20 -6.53
C LEU A 622 -3.51 39.00 -5.92
N LEU A 623 -2.84 37.86 -5.81
CA LEU A 623 -3.41 36.66 -5.19
C LEU A 623 -3.54 36.79 -3.67
N GLU A 624 -2.67 37.55 -3.00
CA GLU A 624 -2.83 37.89 -1.58
C GLU A 624 -4.13 38.65 -1.34
N LYS A 625 -4.44 39.66 -2.17
CA LYS A 625 -5.71 40.39 -2.10
C LYS A 625 -6.91 39.44 -2.25
N LEU A 626 -6.86 38.50 -3.20
CA LEU A 626 -7.91 37.50 -3.37
C LEU A 626 -8.10 36.66 -2.11
N VAL A 627 -7.02 36.10 -1.55
CA VAL A 627 -7.08 35.26 -0.35
C VAL A 627 -7.56 36.07 0.87
N ILE A 628 -7.14 37.32 1.03
CA ILE A 628 -7.65 38.19 2.10
C ILE A 628 -9.16 38.35 2.00
N ARG A 629 -9.68 38.62 0.79
CA ARG A 629 -11.14 38.76 0.56
C ARG A 629 -11.91 37.47 0.77
N MET A 630 -11.29 36.31 0.52
CA MET A 630 -11.87 35.00 0.82
C MET A 630 -12.11 34.81 2.33
N TYR A 631 -11.21 35.29 3.18
CA TYR A 631 -11.32 35.19 4.64
C TYR A 631 -12.11 36.35 5.28
N SER A 632 -12.06 37.54 4.69
CA SER A 632 -12.87 38.68 5.13
C SER A 632 -13.06 39.70 4.02
N LYS A 633 -14.31 39.83 3.57
CA LYS A 633 -14.72 40.87 2.60
C LYS A 633 -14.52 42.30 3.13
N LYS A 634 -14.39 42.49 4.45
CA LYS A 634 -14.25 43.81 5.10
C LYS A 634 -12.81 44.17 5.43
N CYS A 635 -11.86 43.24 5.33
CA CYS A 635 -10.47 43.50 5.69
C CYS A 635 -9.86 44.51 4.71
N ALA A 636 -9.27 45.58 5.25
CA ALA A 636 -8.62 46.64 4.47
C ALA A 636 -7.13 46.37 4.21
N GLU A 637 -6.58 45.30 4.78
CA GLU A 637 -5.18 44.93 4.63
C GLU A 637 -4.89 44.41 3.21
N THR A 638 -3.67 44.66 2.74
CA THR A 638 -3.19 44.20 1.42
C THR A 638 -2.19 43.06 1.50
N LYS A 639 -1.73 42.72 2.72
CA LYS A 639 -0.77 41.65 2.98
C LYS A 639 -1.36 40.59 3.91
N LEU A 640 -1.10 39.32 3.63
CA LEU A 640 -1.65 38.20 4.42
C LEU A 640 -1.25 38.25 5.89
N ASN A 641 0.01 38.60 6.20
CA ASN A 641 0.50 38.66 7.58
C ASN A 641 -0.23 39.75 8.39
N SER A 642 -0.48 40.92 7.78
CA SER A 642 -1.26 41.99 8.41
C SER A 642 -2.73 41.59 8.57
N CYS A 643 -3.31 40.92 7.57
CA CYS A 643 -4.66 40.38 7.63
C CYS A 643 -4.82 39.35 8.76
N ARG A 644 -3.87 38.42 8.93
CA ARG A 644 -3.86 37.46 10.05
C ARG A 644 -3.95 38.17 11.40
N ARG A 645 -3.14 39.22 11.59
CA ARG A 645 -3.15 40.03 12.82
C ARG A 645 -4.50 40.71 13.03
N ALA A 646 -5.05 41.37 12.01
CA ALA A 646 -6.33 42.06 12.09
C ALA A 646 -7.48 41.10 12.43
N LEU A 647 -7.56 39.95 11.75
CA LEU A 647 -8.59 38.93 12.02
C LEU A 647 -8.45 38.31 13.42
N PHE A 648 -7.22 38.15 13.92
CA PHE A 648 -7.00 37.69 15.28
C PHE A 648 -7.48 38.73 16.31
N GLN A 649 -7.26 40.03 16.06
CA GLN A 649 -7.75 41.11 16.92
C GLN A 649 -9.29 41.20 16.94
N GLU A 650 -9.96 40.78 15.86
CA GLU A 650 -11.42 40.60 15.80
C GLU A 650 -11.91 39.37 16.57
N GLY A 651 -11.03 38.61 17.22
CA GLY A 651 -11.38 37.42 18.02
C GLY A 651 -11.52 36.14 17.21
N ARG A 652 -11.02 36.08 15.97
CA ARG A 652 -11.05 34.82 15.19
C ARG A 652 -10.09 33.79 15.78
N GLN A 653 -10.51 32.53 15.74
CA GLN A 653 -9.66 31.39 16.12
C GLN A 653 -8.50 31.24 15.13
N ILE A 654 -7.32 30.82 15.66
CA ILE A 654 -6.11 30.68 14.83
C ILE A 654 -6.28 29.72 13.66
N THR A 655 -7.03 28.64 13.86
CA THR A 655 -7.30 27.63 12.84
C THR A 655 -8.17 28.14 11.70
N SER A 656 -8.75 29.33 11.85
CA SER A 656 -9.59 30.03 10.87
C SER A 656 -8.92 31.27 10.27
N LEU A 657 -7.63 31.48 10.53
CA LEU A 657 -6.84 32.54 9.91
C LEU A 657 -6.32 32.11 8.52
N PRO A 658 -6.08 33.05 7.60
CA PRO A 658 -5.40 32.75 6.33
C PRO A 658 -3.96 32.28 6.55
N PRO A 659 -3.31 31.63 5.58
CA PRO A 659 -1.88 31.29 5.67
C PRO A 659 -1.00 32.54 5.85
N THR A 660 0.17 32.36 6.48
CA THR A 660 1.25 33.36 6.39
C THR A 660 1.68 33.59 4.94
N GLN A 661 2.29 34.74 4.65
CA GLN A 661 2.87 35.00 3.31
C GLN A 661 3.89 33.93 2.91
N ASP A 662 4.70 33.43 3.87
CA ASP A 662 5.67 32.35 3.62
C ASP A 662 4.98 31.02 3.25
N ALA A 663 3.99 30.60 4.02
CA ALA A 663 3.22 29.39 3.71
C ALA A 663 2.45 29.52 2.38
N PHE A 664 1.91 30.71 2.10
CA PHE A 664 1.20 31.00 0.86
C PHE A 664 2.13 30.98 -0.36
N LEU A 665 3.35 31.53 -0.24
CA LEU A 665 4.37 31.44 -1.29
C LEU A 665 4.67 29.98 -1.65
N GLN A 666 4.88 29.11 -0.67
CA GLN A 666 5.13 27.68 -0.94
C GLN A 666 3.91 26.99 -1.57
N HIS A 667 2.70 27.39 -1.16
CA HIS A 667 1.47 26.94 -1.81
C HIS A 667 1.40 27.37 -3.28
N CYS A 668 1.64 28.64 -3.58
CA CYS A 668 1.66 29.15 -4.96
C CYS A 668 2.72 28.48 -5.83
N LYS A 669 3.89 28.12 -5.28
CA LYS A 669 4.90 27.32 -6.01
C LYS A 669 4.37 25.95 -6.44
N ARG A 670 3.66 25.25 -5.56
CA ARG A 670 2.99 23.99 -5.90
C ARG A 670 1.90 24.20 -6.94
N VAL A 671 1.06 25.22 -6.73
CA VAL A 671 -0.03 25.57 -7.65
C VAL A 671 0.51 25.86 -9.05
N MET A 672 1.56 26.67 -9.19
CA MET A 672 2.18 27.03 -10.48
C MET A 672 2.63 25.81 -11.28
N ARG A 673 3.22 24.79 -10.62
CA ARG A 673 3.58 23.52 -11.27
C ARG A 673 2.35 22.83 -11.85
N GLU A 674 1.30 22.68 -11.06
CA GLU A 674 0.09 21.97 -11.50
C GLU A 674 -0.71 22.75 -12.53
N VAL A 675 -0.70 24.08 -12.45
CA VAL A 675 -1.24 24.94 -13.52
C VAL A 675 -0.53 24.63 -14.84
N LYS A 676 0.81 24.53 -14.82
CA LYS A 676 1.59 24.19 -16.02
C LYS A 676 1.26 22.81 -16.57
N VAL A 677 0.89 21.83 -15.73
CA VAL A 677 0.37 20.53 -16.17
C VAL A 677 -1.00 20.69 -16.84
N ALA A 678 -1.93 21.37 -16.16
CA ALA A 678 -3.31 21.54 -16.64
C ALA A 678 -3.41 22.31 -17.97
N LEU A 679 -2.64 23.39 -18.12
CA LEU A 679 -2.63 24.22 -19.34
C LEU A 679 -1.94 23.53 -20.52
N GLN A 680 -1.16 22.47 -20.28
CA GLN A 680 -0.57 21.63 -21.32
C GLN A 680 -1.37 20.33 -21.55
N SER A 681 -2.64 20.28 -21.14
CA SER A 681 -3.52 19.10 -21.34
C SER A 681 -3.80 18.74 -22.81
N LEU A 682 -3.43 19.60 -23.75
CA LEU A 682 -3.51 19.35 -25.20
C LEU A 682 -2.16 18.95 -25.82
N VAL A 683 -1.09 18.84 -25.01
CA VAL A 683 0.25 18.47 -25.46
C VAL A 683 0.53 17.04 -24.98
N PRO A 684 0.76 16.05 -25.85
CA PRO A 684 0.97 14.66 -25.41
C PRO A 684 2.11 14.47 -24.41
N LEU A 685 3.17 15.27 -24.55
CA LEU A 685 4.36 15.28 -23.72
C LEU A 685 4.52 16.65 -23.03
N PRO A 686 3.73 16.97 -21.98
CA PRO A 686 3.82 18.24 -21.30
C PRO A 686 5.20 18.45 -20.66
N ASP A 687 5.74 19.66 -20.75
CA ASP A 687 6.97 20.04 -20.06
C ASP A 687 6.64 20.42 -18.60
N VAL A 688 6.88 19.50 -17.67
CA VAL A 688 6.54 19.68 -16.26
C VAL A 688 7.81 19.91 -15.43
N PRO A 689 7.88 21.02 -14.65
CA PRO A 689 9.04 21.30 -13.83
C PRO A 689 9.18 20.27 -12.70
N SER A 690 10.43 19.99 -12.34
CA SER A 690 10.76 19.05 -11.27
C SER A 690 10.16 19.51 -9.92
N PRO A 691 9.59 18.60 -9.10
CA PRO A 691 8.88 18.97 -7.87
C PRO A 691 9.76 19.69 -6.83
N ASP A 692 11.05 19.37 -6.76
CA ASP A 692 12.04 19.92 -5.83
C ASP A 692 12.13 21.46 -5.86
N LYS A 693 11.83 22.07 -7.01
CA LYS A 693 11.82 23.54 -7.18
C LYS A 693 10.44 24.16 -6.96
N CYS A 694 9.42 23.34 -6.73
CA CYS A 694 8.01 23.74 -6.74
C CYS A 694 7.31 23.49 -5.39
N GLY A 695 8.02 23.66 -4.28
CA GLY A 695 7.43 23.52 -2.93
C GLY A 695 7.30 22.08 -2.45
N TRP A 696 8.12 21.18 -2.99
CA TRP A 696 8.31 19.79 -2.55
C TRP A 696 9.78 19.49 -2.25
N ARG A 697 10.04 18.45 -1.46
CA ARG A 697 11.38 17.92 -1.17
C ARG A 697 11.32 16.40 -1.01
N ARG A 698 12.45 15.70 -1.11
CA ARG A 698 12.51 14.28 -0.77
C ARG A 698 12.68 14.06 0.74
N SER A 699 11.96 13.08 1.28
CA SER A 699 12.13 12.58 2.64
C SER A 699 13.37 11.68 2.74
N ILE A 700 13.72 11.27 3.97
CA ILE A 700 14.80 10.30 4.20
C ILE A 700 14.48 8.94 3.56
N GLU A 701 13.18 8.61 3.46
CA GLU A 701 12.69 7.36 2.87
C GLU A 701 12.59 7.44 1.33
N GLY A 702 12.86 8.60 0.73
CA GLY A 702 12.86 8.84 -0.71
C GLY A 702 11.57 9.40 -1.29
N ASP A 703 10.50 9.47 -0.48
CA ASP A 703 9.18 9.97 -0.87
C ASP A 703 9.12 11.50 -0.97
N TRP A 704 8.17 12.02 -1.76
CA TRP A 704 7.92 13.46 -1.86
C TRP A 704 7.12 14.01 -0.67
N GLU A 705 7.67 15.02 0.01
CA GLU A 705 7.04 15.78 1.07
C GLU A 705 6.82 17.24 0.65
N GLN A 706 5.72 17.85 1.09
CA GLN A 706 5.49 19.26 0.85
C GLN A 706 6.38 20.13 1.75
N VAL A 707 6.96 21.17 1.17
CA VAL A 707 7.56 22.27 1.94
C VAL A 707 6.42 23.21 2.33
N TRP A 708 6.05 23.20 3.61
CA TRP A 708 4.94 24.02 4.10
C TRP A 708 5.33 25.45 4.45
N ILE A 709 6.50 25.61 5.07
CA ILE A 709 7.07 26.89 5.50
C ILE A 709 8.58 26.85 5.30
N THR A 710 9.19 28.01 5.08
CA THR A 710 10.65 28.18 5.08
C THR A 710 11.14 29.03 6.24
N LEU A 711 10.26 29.85 6.81
CA LEU A 711 10.54 30.59 8.02
C LEU A 711 10.44 29.67 9.26
N PRO A 712 11.21 29.96 10.32
CA PRO A 712 11.06 29.25 11.60
C PRO A 712 9.66 29.46 12.18
N GLU A 713 9.19 28.49 12.97
CA GLU A 713 7.96 28.63 13.76
C GLU A 713 8.04 29.84 14.70
N ALA A 714 6.90 30.45 15.02
CA ALA A 714 6.82 31.64 15.87
C ALA A 714 7.56 31.46 17.21
N SER A 715 7.51 30.26 17.80
CA SER A 715 8.21 29.92 19.04
C SER A 715 9.74 30.02 18.97
N LYS A 716 10.31 29.88 17.77
CA LYS A 716 11.75 29.95 17.47
C LYS A 716 12.15 31.33 16.95
N ALA A 717 11.28 31.98 16.18
CA ALA A 717 11.54 33.30 15.60
C ALA A 717 11.44 34.43 16.63
N CYS A 718 10.38 34.44 17.43
CA CYS A 718 10.12 35.50 18.40
C CYS A 718 10.95 35.28 19.67
N LYS A 719 12.15 35.87 19.71
CA LYS A 719 13.10 35.76 20.83
C LYS A 719 12.48 36.16 22.18
N GLN A 720 11.48 37.04 22.18
CA GLN A 720 10.74 37.47 23.37
C GLN A 720 10.00 36.31 24.05
N LEU A 721 9.61 35.29 23.30
CA LEU A 721 8.92 34.10 23.81
C LEU A 721 9.83 33.21 24.66
N VAL A 722 11.16 33.31 24.54
CA VAL A 722 12.12 32.42 25.22
C VAL A 722 11.96 32.47 26.74
N SER A 723 11.73 31.32 27.36
CA SER A 723 11.80 31.15 28.81
C SER A 723 13.00 30.29 29.20
N CYS A 724 13.66 30.62 30.31
CA CYS A 724 14.70 29.77 30.86
C CYS A 724 14.09 28.64 31.67
N LYS A 725 14.88 27.59 31.92
CA LYS A 725 14.53 26.50 32.85
C LYS A 725 15.44 26.50 34.09
N CYS A 726 16.11 27.62 34.36
CA CYS A 726 17.06 27.74 35.45
C CYS A 726 16.33 27.62 36.80
N LYS A 727 16.83 26.76 37.70
CA LYS A 727 16.35 26.66 39.08
C LYS A 727 17.13 27.54 40.06
N LYS A 728 18.31 28.00 39.65
CA LYS A 728 19.21 28.89 40.38
C LYS A 728 19.28 30.27 39.69
N PRO A 729 19.82 31.32 40.34
CA PRO A 729 20.02 32.61 39.70
C PRO A 729 20.75 32.48 38.36
N CYS A 730 20.18 33.12 37.34
CA CYS A 730 20.59 33.03 35.95
C CYS A 730 21.93 33.72 35.72
N LYS A 731 22.86 33.02 35.07
CA LYS A 731 24.14 33.59 34.61
C LYS A 731 24.12 33.77 33.09
N PRO A 732 24.76 34.83 32.53
CA PRO A 732 24.78 35.09 31.09
C PRO A 732 25.29 33.91 30.24
N SER A 733 26.22 33.11 30.77
CA SER A 733 26.78 31.94 30.08
C SER A 733 25.83 30.73 29.99
N ALA A 734 24.84 30.62 30.89
CA ALA A 734 24.03 29.42 31.07
C ALA A 734 22.51 29.63 30.92
N CYS A 735 22.02 30.87 30.96
CA CYS A 735 20.60 31.18 30.85
C CYS A 735 20.20 31.51 29.42
N SER A 736 19.21 30.80 28.87
CA SER A 736 18.69 31.05 27.52
C SER A 736 18.13 32.47 27.34
N CYS A 737 17.50 33.05 28.37
CA CYS A 737 17.02 34.43 28.30
C CYS A 737 18.19 35.42 28.20
N LEU A 738 19.17 35.33 29.10
CA LEU A 738 20.30 36.27 29.11
C LEU A 738 21.22 36.10 27.89
N LYS A 739 21.34 34.87 27.36
CA LYS A 739 22.21 34.55 26.23
C LYS A 739 21.64 34.99 24.87
N LEU A 740 20.35 34.75 24.64
CA LEU A 740 19.73 34.97 23.32
C LEU A 740 19.21 36.38 23.12
N THR A 741 18.85 37.08 24.21
CA THR A 741 17.91 38.19 24.07
C THR A 741 18.39 39.49 24.69
N LYS A 742 19.46 39.50 25.49
CA LYS A 742 19.88 40.65 26.33
C LYS A 742 18.78 41.21 27.26
N TRP A 743 17.56 40.68 27.21
CA TRP A 743 16.45 41.03 28.09
C TRP A 743 16.51 40.17 29.36
N GLY A 744 16.02 40.71 30.49
CA GLY A 744 15.90 39.95 31.73
C GLY A 744 14.87 38.81 31.65
N CYS A 745 14.84 37.97 32.68
CA CYS A 745 13.86 36.88 32.80
C CYS A 745 12.43 37.45 32.85
N SER A 746 11.44 36.72 32.30
CA SER A 746 10.02 37.07 32.35
C SER A 746 9.25 36.13 33.28
N ASP A 747 7.97 36.40 33.51
CA ASP A 747 7.07 35.57 34.32
C ASP A 747 6.88 34.16 33.78
N LEU A 748 7.30 33.92 32.53
CA LEU A 748 7.40 32.56 31.95
C LEU A 748 8.54 31.72 32.53
N CYS A 749 9.50 32.34 33.23
CA CYS A 749 10.71 31.68 33.70
C CYS A 749 10.50 31.22 35.16
N PRO A 750 10.78 29.95 35.50
CA PRO A 750 10.68 29.46 36.88
C PRO A 750 11.88 29.91 37.75
N CYS A 751 12.85 30.63 37.20
CA CYS A 751 14.05 31.05 37.92
C CYS A 751 13.73 32.13 38.97
N PRO A 752 14.52 32.22 40.05
CA PRO A 752 14.35 33.23 41.10
C PRO A 752 14.85 34.63 40.72
N CYS A 753 15.26 34.84 39.46
CA CYS A 753 15.74 36.16 39.01
C CYS A 753 14.62 37.20 38.98
N PRO A 754 14.94 38.49 39.22
CA PRO A 754 14.02 39.59 39.00
C PRO A 754 13.40 39.50 37.60
N LYS A 755 12.09 39.72 37.53
CA LYS A 755 11.35 39.69 36.28
C LYS A 755 11.39 41.09 35.67
N THR A 756 12.04 41.23 34.53
CA THR A 756 12.30 42.56 33.96
C THR A 756 11.15 42.95 33.05
N VAL A 757 10.45 44.03 33.43
CA VAL A 757 9.53 44.76 32.56
C VAL A 757 10.34 45.88 31.91
N ILE A 758 10.47 45.88 30.58
CA ILE A 758 11.09 47.00 29.87
C ILE A 758 10.07 48.14 29.78
N GLN A 759 10.18 49.13 30.65
CA GLN A 759 9.47 50.40 30.54
C GLN A 759 10.19 51.36 29.58
N ASN A 760 9.46 52.31 29.00
CA ASN A 760 10.02 53.31 28.07
C ASN A 760 11.00 54.23 28.78
N ASP A 761 12.22 54.37 28.24
CA ASP A 761 12.86 55.69 28.25
C ASP A 761 12.12 56.50 27.18
N THR A 762 11.19 57.34 27.63
CA THR A 762 10.84 58.55 26.90
C THR A 762 11.82 59.62 27.35
N ASP A 763 12.92 59.76 26.64
CA ASP A 763 13.74 60.97 26.62
C ASP A 763 13.97 61.32 25.15
N GLU A 764 13.23 62.32 24.66
CA GLU A 764 13.72 63.45 23.86
C GLU A 764 12.51 64.34 23.49
N GLU A 765 12.44 65.49 24.18
CA GLU A 765 12.07 66.79 23.60
C GLU A 765 13.04 67.18 22.48
#